data_AF-A0A847CL04-F1
#
_entry.id   AF-A0A847CL04-F1
#
_cell.length_a   1.000
_cell.length_b   1.000
_cell.length_c   1.000
_cell.angle_alpha   90.00
_cell.angle_beta   90.00
_cell.angle_gamma   90.00
#
_symmetry.space_group_name_H-M   'P 1'
#
loop_
_entity.id
_entity.type
_entity.pdbx_description
1 polymer ?
#
loop_
_entity_poly.entity_id
_entity_poly.type
_entity_poly.pdbx_seq_one_letter_code
_entity_poly.pdbx_strand_id
1 'polypeptide(L)'
;MNTVIKNITIIFLLVIFIFLSSCNKTKDISGITLDEPITATVKGEEVKLGDIEKNGVEIIIPANALETDSIFTLKLAENSPTIDKTVGNPIGAPIEIDIEGDIKRFDEPITISFKLTEKQWNLFENPNDIHIGYFDGYNWVYLSPTSIDEQAKTVMFLTYHCSEFFPSSVEKEEMKRAVAKSLAIESVTIDKDAELKKTTESLVKSVMGPEIDKSLLQDIVEGIMDQNDFTQLAKAAVNYDSEEIEEKFIASYTQVVASNLSAYAKNANNLGDLGANLGLVGSFGKSSSHFLNSNYDEVAKELARGVISTHPVGKLLTSAVKVTERQISRWKNEEIEAAYKIYINGKEPKIPFWGYGSIEPGDFDEIWNQMRGVGRQIIIDAVADFKKVEKRNPTDEERAQIELDAKETLENEFKNRKEKEAAIADAEKKTLEFLKYMEEGNLLTAHRYGYDTDLMSYKDRVKMILNLQEKVLKDTNRKMNINGDDTETEINVYTVWKLLSEYLGQGEEKYNEMLVELKLVKELDMNSISGTYTTPLYFDNTALSNSWIAGGGMVTVVGNATIGESEATISITPSGIMSIYYSVNVNSSQMNTVAYEVPIVEYDYGTYTITESYSGMQINMNPGAVSEFKSVLGDYTYYGHEDMSKNRSWDISPTYLNSRLESVIVKVSGESLTIVGRTNIDIPLSNVGGFNDSFNASFSLTLDKQSEVNSQ
;
A
#
# COMPACT_ATOMS: atom_id res chain seq x y z
N MET A 1 40.67 83.89 21.99
CA MET A 1 40.61 82.46 22.38
C MET A 1 40.53 81.67 21.08
N ASN A 2 41.67 81.50 20.42
CA ASN A 2 42.56 80.32 20.49
C ASN A 2 41.91 79.12 19.78
N THR A 3 42.44 78.49 18.72
CA THR A 3 43.66 78.60 17.90
C THR A 3 43.32 77.66 16.70
N VAL A 4 43.39 78.10 15.42
CA VAL A 4 44.48 77.75 14.46
C VAL A 4 44.33 76.33 13.84
N ILE A 5 43.93 76.20 12.56
CA ILE A 5 44.70 76.32 11.29
C ILE A 5 45.04 74.93 10.68
N LYS A 6 44.63 74.75 9.41
CA LYS A 6 45.31 74.17 8.22
C LYS A 6 44.36 73.23 7.45
N ASN A 7 43.81 73.63 6.30
CA ASN A 7 44.44 73.70 4.95
C ASN A 7 44.94 72.31 4.49
N ILE A 8 44.82 71.85 3.24
CA ILE A 8 44.34 72.34 1.93
C ILE A 8 44.52 71.11 1.01
N THR A 9 43.51 70.80 0.21
CA THR A 9 43.55 70.52 -1.25
C THR A 9 44.51 69.47 -1.85
N ILE A 10 43.98 68.77 -2.88
CA ILE A 10 44.63 68.03 -3.99
C ILE A 10 45.07 66.60 -3.57
N ILE A 11 44.57 65.49 -4.12
CA ILE A 11 44.69 64.94 -5.50
C ILE A 11 43.66 63.77 -5.60
N PHE A 12 42.60 63.80 -6.41
CA PHE A 12 42.56 63.29 -7.79
C PHE A 12 43.51 62.12 -8.13
N LEU A 13 43.59 61.07 -7.30
CA LEU A 13 44.17 59.78 -7.69
C LEU A 13 43.82 58.66 -6.66
N LEU A 14 42.61 58.08 -6.75
CA LEU A 14 42.39 56.68 -6.38
C LEU A 14 41.12 56.14 -7.05
N VAL A 15 41.17 56.13 -8.39
CA VAL A 15 40.44 55.17 -9.21
C VAL A 15 41.17 53.82 -9.03
N ILE A 16 40.39 52.74 -8.83
CA ILE A 16 40.82 51.33 -8.68
C ILE A 16 41.35 50.96 -7.28
N PHE A 17 40.49 50.40 -6.41
CA PHE A 17 40.77 49.28 -5.48
C PHE A 17 39.58 48.98 -4.52
N ILE A 18 38.38 48.66 -5.02
CA ILE A 18 37.30 48.02 -4.20
C ILE A 18 36.65 46.83 -4.95
N PHE A 19 37.39 46.14 -5.81
CA PHE A 19 36.92 44.89 -6.43
C PHE A 19 38.05 43.86 -6.55
N LEU A 20 38.65 43.47 -5.42
CA LEU A 20 39.45 42.24 -5.32
C LEU A 20 39.40 41.73 -3.88
N SER A 21 38.26 41.19 -3.49
CA SER A 21 38.18 40.18 -2.43
C SER A 21 37.24 39.07 -2.90
N SER A 22 37.48 38.63 -4.13
CA SER A 22 36.99 37.37 -4.66
C SER A 22 38.23 36.52 -4.99
N CYS A 23 38.11 35.22 -4.72
CA CYS A 23 39.09 34.17 -4.99
C CYS A 23 40.41 34.23 -4.20
N ASN A 24 40.42 33.54 -3.05
CA ASN A 24 41.45 32.51 -2.85
C ASN A 24 41.13 31.54 -1.70
N LYS A 25 41.03 30.25 -2.09
CA LYS A 25 41.33 29.03 -1.31
C LYS A 25 40.40 28.65 -0.15
N THR A 26 39.20 28.19 -0.49
CA THR A 26 38.54 27.05 0.19
C THR A 26 38.87 25.76 -0.56
N LYS A 27 40.14 25.33 -0.54
CA LYS A 27 40.58 24.08 -1.22
C LYS A 27 40.41 22.80 -0.38
N ASP A 28 39.92 22.89 0.86
CA ASP A 28 39.95 21.75 1.81
C ASP A 28 38.59 21.17 2.21
N ILE A 29 37.47 21.63 1.64
CA ILE A 29 36.13 21.19 2.07
C ILE A 29 35.26 20.69 0.91
N SER A 30 35.64 20.89 -0.36
CA SER A 30 34.73 20.58 -1.47
C SER A 30 34.56 19.09 -1.75
N GLY A 31 35.56 18.25 -1.48
CA GLY A 31 35.58 16.84 -1.91
C GLY A 31 35.71 16.67 -3.43
N ILE A 32 35.21 17.64 -4.21
CA ILE A 32 35.26 17.74 -5.66
C ILE A 32 36.50 18.51 -6.11
N THR A 33 37.20 17.98 -7.10
CA THR A 33 38.38 18.58 -7.75
C THR A 33 38.24 18.54 -9.27
N LEU A 34 37.94 19.69 -9.88
CA LEU A 34 37.92 19.90 -11.32
C LEU A 34 38.75 21.15 -11.63
N ASP A 35 39.98 20.96 -12.12
CA ASP A 35 40.89 22.09 -12.42
C ASP A 35 40.53 22.77 -13.76
N GLU A 36 39.94 22.04 -14.70
CA GLU A 36 39.47 22.53 -16.00
C GLU A 36 38.11 21.86 -16.35
N PRO A 37 37.25 22.50 -17.16
CA PRO A 37 36.04 21.87 -17.67
C PRO A 37 36.32 20.56 -18.43
N ILE A 38 35.49 19.54 -18.19
CA ILE A 38 35.52 18.28 -18.92
C ILE A 38 34.41 18.31 -19.96
N THR A 39 34.76 18.14 -21.23
CA THR A 39 33.79 18.12 -22.35
C THR A 39 33.82 16.79 -23.07
N ALA A 40 32.65 16.30 -23.49
CA ALA A 40 32.54 15.10 -24.32
C ALA A 40 31.42 15.25 -25.36
N THR A 41 31.60 14.63 -26.52
CA THR A 41 30.52 14.48 -27.51
C THR A 41 29.64 13.30 -27.11
N VAL A 42 28.35 13.54 -26.94
CA VAL A 42 27.36 12.50 -26.60
C VAL A 42 26.68 12.03 -27.88
N LYS A 43 26.82 10.74 -28.21
CA LYS A 43 26.19 10.13 -29.38
C LYS A 43 26.07 8.61 -29.24
N GLY A 44 24.84 8.08 -29.24
CA GLY A 44 24.50 6.67 -29.52
C GLY A 44 25.12 5.58 -28.61
N GLU A 45 26.10 5.93 -27.79
CA GLU A 45 26.84 5.10 -26.86
C GLU A 45 26.87 5.78 -25.49
N GLU A 46 27.15 5.00 -24.45
CA GLU A 46 27.30 5.52 -23.10
C GLU A 46 28.57 6.37 -23.00
N VAL A 47 28.47 7.53 -22.35
CA VAL A 47 29.58 8.45 -22.12
C VAL A 47 29.76 8.67 -20.63
N LYS A 48 31.00 8.48 -20.16
CA LYS A 48 31.40 8.79 -18.79
C LYS A 48 32.26 10.07 -18.76
N LEU A 49 31.89 11.02 -17.90
CA LEU A 49 32.66 12.23 -17.62
C LEU A 49 33.08 12.27 -16.14
N GLY A 50 34.30 12.74 -15.88
CA GLY A 50 34.88 12.71 -14.55
C GLY A 50 35.32 11.33 -14.10
N ASP A 51 35.75 11.25 -12.85
CA ASP A 51 36.22 10.03 -12.18
C ASP A 51 35.95 10.18 -10.68
N ILE A 52 35.20 9.24 -10.11
CA ILE A 52 34.72 9.35 -8.73
C ILE A 52 35.85 9.42 -7.70
N GLU A 53 37.01 8.80 -7.97
CA GLU A 53 38.16 8.77 -7.06
C GLU A 53 39.07 9.98 -7.24
N LYS A 54 39.30 10.40 -8.48
CA LYS A 54 40.20 11.52 -8.81
C LYS A 54 39.52 12.87 -8.66
N ASN A 55 38.29 12.98 -9.14
CA ASN A 55 37.55 14.24 -9.22
C ASN A 55 36.53 14.39 -8.09
N GLY A 56 36.19 13.32 -7.37
CA GLY A 56 35.12 13.31 -6.37
C GLY A 56 33.71 13.39 -6.97
N VAL A 57 33.61 13.36 -8.31
CA VAL A 57 32.36 13.40 -9.07
C VAL A 57 32.51 12.62 -10.37
N GLU A 58 31.43 11.93 -10.76
CA GLU A 58 31.32 11.16 -11.99
C GLU A 58 29.93 11.34 -12.59
N ILE A 59 29.86 11.47 -13.90
CA ILE A 59 28.61 11.52 -14.66
C ILE A 59 28.59 10.41 -15.69
N ILE A 60 27.50 9.64 -15.71
CA ILE A 60 27.24 8.61 -16.71
C ILE A 60 26.02 9.04 -17.52
N ILE A 61 26.22 9.21 -18.83
CA ILE A 61 25.18 9.53 -19.80
C ILE A 61 24.90 8.25 -20.58
N PRO A 62 23.72 7.62 -20.45
CA PRO A 62 23.44 6.37 -21.12
C PRO A 62 23.38 6.53 -22.64
N ALA A 63 23.54 5.41 -23.35
CA ALA A 63 23.36 5.37 -24.79
C ALA A 63 21.96 5.87 -25.18
N ASN A 64 21.89 6.67 -26.24
CA ASN A 64 20.64 7.26 -26.76
C ASN A 64 19.91 8.21 -25.79
N ALA A 65 20.61 8.80 -24.82
CA ALA A 65 20.04 9.87 -23.97
C ALA A 65 19.69 11.15 -24.74
N LEU A 66 20.20 11.31 -25.97
CA LEU A 66 19.94 12.42 -26.87
C LEU A 66 19.74 11.90 -28.31
N GLU A 67 18.79 12.49 -29.04
CA GLU A 67 18.55 12.20 -30.46
C GLU A 67 19.67 12.72 -31.38
N THR A 68 20.31 13.83 -31.02
CA THR A 68 21.32 14.51 -31.84
C THR A 68 22.67 14.58 -31.14
N ASP A 69 23.74 14.44 -31.93
CA ASP A 69 25.11 14.67 -31.49
C ASP A 69 25.22 16.05 -30.81
N SER A 70 25.57 16.06 -29.52
CA SER A 70 25.65 17.29 -28.72
C SER A 70 26.91 17.29 -27.86
N ILE A 71 27.48 18.47 -27.62
CA ILE A 71 28.60 18.61 -26.67
C ILE A 71 28.04 18.76 -25.27
N PHE A 72 28.45 17.86 -24.37
CA PHE A 72 28.18 17.94 -22.94
C PHE A 72 29.40 18.52 -22.22
N THR A 73 29.16 19.40 -21.25
CA THR A 73 30.19 20.03 -20.42
C THR A 73 29.92 19.79 -18.95
N LEU A 74 30.95 19.36 -18.20
CA LEU A 74 30.99 19.31 -16.73
C LEU A 74 32.07 20.28 -16.23
N LYS A 75 31.73 21.20 -15.33
CA LYS A 75 32.66 22.15 -14.72
C LYS A 75 32.25 22.50 -13.28
N LEU A 76 33.10 23.21 -12.55
CA LEU A 76 32.68 23.88 -11.32
C LEU A 76 31.83 25.11 -11.67
N ALA A 77 30.77 25.34 -10.91
CA ALA A 77 29.94 26.53 -11.09
C ALA A 77 30.70 27.77 -10.55
N GLU A 78 30.87 28.78 -11.41
CA GLU A 78 31.63 29.99 -11.07
C GLU A 78 30.75 31.13 -10.53
N ASN A 79 29.47 31.15 -10.92
CA ASN A 79 28.51 32.22 -10.60
C ASN A 79 27.19 31.69 -10.03
N SER A 80 27.29 30.69 -9.15
CA SER A 80 26.13 30.08 -8.51
C SER A 80 25.26 31.12 -7.78
N PRO A 81 23.93 31.03 -7.89
CA PRO A 81 22.99 31.81 -7.08
C PRO A 81 23.25 31.62 -5.58
N THR A 82 22.97 32.66 -4.78
CA THR A 82 23.18 32.59 -3.33
C THR A 82 22.28 31.53 -2.70
N ILE A 83 22.85 30.68 -1.86
CA ILE A 83 22.13 29.63 -1.15
C ILE A 83 21.53 30.19 0.14
N ASP A 84 20.22 29.99 0.33
CA ASP A 84 19.54 30.28 1.60
C ASP A 84 19.86 29.21 2.64
N LYS A 85 20.74 29.55 3.58
CA LYS A 85 21.19 28.68 4.66
C LYS A 85 20.11 28.36 5.69
N THR A 86 18.96 29.04 5.64
CA THR A 86 17.79 28.68 6.47
C THR A 86 16.99 27.52 5.87
N VAL A 87 17.30 27.13 4.63
CA VAL A 87 16.65 26.02 3.91
C VAL A 87 17.62 24.85 3.74
N GLY A 88 18.85 25.11 3.31
CA GLY A 88 19.86 24.06 3.20
C GLY A 88 21.29 24.58 3.13
N ASN A 89 22.23 23.68 3.43
CA ASN A 89 23.65 23.98 3.50
C ASN A 89 24.43 23.13 2.48
N PRO A 90 25.25 23.77 1.62
CA PRO A 90 26.04 23.06 0.63
C PRO A 90 27.17 22.27 1.28
N ILE A 91 27.43 21.09 0.74
CA ILE A 91 28.54 20.22 1.10
C ILE A 91 29.49 20.17 -0.09
N GLY A 92 30.28 21.23 -0.16
CA GLY A 92 31.24 21.46 -1.21
C GLY A 92 30.81 22.49 -2.24
N ALA A 93 31.56 22.56 -3.34
CA ALA A 93 31.31 23.52 -4.40
C ALA A 93 30.32 22.92 -5.41
N PRO A 94 29.34 23.69 -5.90
CA PRO A 94 28.45 23.23 -6.95
C PRO A 94 29.20 22.89 -8.24
N ILE A 95 28.78 21.81 -8.88
CA ILE A 95 29.11 21.53 -10.28
C ILE A 95 28.03 22.13 -11.17
N GLU A 96 28.39 22.49 -12.39
CA GLU A 96 27.47 22.86 -13.45
C GLU A 96 27.62 21.84 -14.58
N ILE A 97 26.49 21.33 -15.04
CA ILE A 97 26.40 20.50 -16.24
C ILE A 97 25.61 21.22 -17.31
N ASP A 98 26.02 21.10 -18.57
CA ASP A 98 25.35 21.72 -19.70
C ASP A 98 25.45 20.87 -20.96
N ILE A 99 24.47 21.01 -21.86
CA ILE A 99 24.46 20.43 -23.21
C ILE A 99 24.19 21.52 -24.24
N GLU A 100 24.86 21.49 -25.38
CA GLU A 100 24.54 22.45 -26.45
C GLU A 100 23.09 22.28 -26.97
N GLY A 101 22.35 23.40 -27.11
CA GLY A 101 20.95 23.42 -27.55
C GLY A 101 20.05 24.28 -26.65
N ASP A 102 18.83 24.59 -27.15
CA ASP A 102 17.84 25.39 -26.40
C ASP A 102 17.09 24.53 -25.35
N ILE A 103 16.89 23.24 -25.64
CA ILE A 103 16.26 22.29 -24.73
C ILE A 103 17.36 21.55 -23.99
N LYS A 104 17.42 21.73 -22.67
CA LYS A 104 18.46 21.17 -21.79
C LYS A 104 17.99 19.88 -21.09
N ARG A 105 17.26 19.02 -21.82
CA ARG A 105 16.64 17.78 -21.31
C ARG A 105 17.08 16.53 -22.10
N PHE A 106 17.10 15.40 -21.42
CA PHE A 106 17.49 14.08 -21.94
C PHE A 106 16.27 13.16 -22.12
N ASP A 107 16.38 12.21 -23.05
CA ASP A 107 15.37 11.18 -23.31
C ASP A 107 15.53 9.95 -22.40
N GLU A 108 16.70 9.81 -21.77
CA GLU A 108 17.05 8.81 -20.75
C GLU A 108 17.75 9.53 -19.58
N PRO A 109 17.55 9.10 -18.32
CA PRO A 109 18.12 9.81 -17.18
C PRO A 109 19.64 9.66 -17.15
N ILE A 110 20.36 10.74 -16.89
CA ILE A 110 21.80 10.69 -16.61
C ILE A 110 22.04 10.45 -15.13
N THR A 111 23.15 9.80 -14.81
CA THR A 111 23.56 9.54 -13.42
C THR A 111 24.63 10.52 -13.00
N ILE A 112 24.44 11.19 -11.87
CA ILE A 112 25.45 12.02 -11.21
C ILE A 112 25.82 11.35 -9.89
N SER A 113 27.10 11.06 -9.71
CA SER A 113 27.64 10.43 -8.50
C SER A 113 28.64 11.36 -7.84
N PHE A 114 28.47 11.60 -6.54
CA PHE A 114 29.38 12.38 -5.71
C PHE A 114 30.05 11.50 -4.67
N LYS A 115 31.35 11.70 -4.44
CA LYS A 115 32.08 11.07 -3.33
C LYS A 115 32.27 12.06 -2.20
N LEU A 116 31.78 11.71 -1.01
CA LEU A 116 31.96 12.51 0.19
C LEU A 116 33.21 12.08 0.94
N THR A 117 33.95 13.06 1.44
CA THR A 117 35.06 12.81 2.37
C THR A 117 34.53 12.34 3.73
N GLU A 118 35.36 11.66 4.52
CA GLU A 118 35.05 11.27 5.91
C GLU A 118 34.42 12.40 6.73
N LYS A 119 34.99 13.60 6.60
CA LYS A 119 34.57 14.78 7.34
C LYS A 119 33.18 15.26 6.90
N GLN A 120 32.88 15.19 5.60
CA GLN A 120 31.57 15.57 5.07
C GLN A 120 30.51 14.54 5.44
N TRP A 121 30.86 13.25 5.38
CA TRP A 121 29.99 12.14 5.78
C TRP A 121 29.53 12.26 7.23
N ASN A 122 30.46 12.59 8.13
CA ASN A 122 30.19 12.72 9.57
C ASN A 122 29.43 14.00 9.96
N LEU A 123 28.96 14.81 8.99
CA LEU A 123 28.08 15.96 9.27
C LEU A 123 26.62 15.53 9.51
N PHE A 124 26.27 14.31 9.13
CA PHE A 124 24.90 13.83 9.15
C PHE A 124 24.63 12.92 10.34
N GLU A 125 23.46 13.05 10.96
CA GLU A 125 22.99 12.12 11.99
C GLU A 125 22.68 10.74 11.36
N ASN A 126 22.08 10.75 10.17
CA ASN A 126 21.80 9.56 9.37
C ASN A 126 22.17 9.79 7.89
N PRO A 127 22.74 8.81 7.16
CA PRO A 127 23.06 8.96 5.73
C PRO A 127 21.86 9.39 4.88
N ASN A 128 20.64 8.95 5.22
CA ASN A 128 19.41 9.32 4.51
C ASN A 128 18.99 10.79 4.71
N ASP A 129 19.70 11.56 5.56
CA ASP A 129 19.54 13.01 5.66
C ASP A 129 20.32 13.78 4.57
N ILE A 130 21.16 13.10 3.77
CA ILE A 130 21.86 13.68 2.62
C ILE A 130 20.86 14.01 1.50
N HIS A 131 20.97 15.20 0.92
CA HIS A 131 20.16 15.66 -0.20
C HIS A 131 21.05 16.19 -1.34
N ILE A 132 20.47 16.35 -2.53
CA ILE A 132 21.10 17.03 -3.66
C ILE A 132 20.48 18.42 -3.80
N GLY A 133 21.30 19.45 -3.58
CA GLY A 133 20.96 20.81 -3.99
C GLY A 133 20.94 20.87 -5.51
N TYR A 134 19.81 21.26 -6.06
CA TYR A 134 19.55 21.42 -7.48
C TYR A 134 19.08 22.85 -7.73
N PHE A 135 19.68 23.54 -8.70
CA PHE A 135 19.19 24.86 -9.08
C PHE A 135 18.07 24.71 -10.11
N ASP A 136 16.86 25.14 -9.79
CA ASP A 136 15.70 24.95 -10.67
C ASP A 136 15.59 25.99 -11.78
N GLY A 137 16.51 26.96 -11.86
CA GLY A 137 16.47 28.12 -12.75
C GLY A 137 16.07 29.41 -12.03
N TYR A 138 15.48 29.33 -10.84
CA TYR A 138 15.13 30.48 -10.00
C TYR A 138 15.65 30.33 -8.57
N ASN A 139 15.52 29.15 -7.99
CA ASN A 139 15.84 28.85 -6.60
C ASN A 139 16.62 27.54 -6.48
N TRP A 140 17.37 27.42 -5.39
CA TRP A 140 17.88 26.13 -4.96
C TRP A 140 16.75 25.31 -4.35
N VAL A 141 16.54 24.11 -4.86
CA VAL A 141 15.65 23.10 -4.29
C VAL A 141 16.47 21.89 -3.87
N TYR A 142 15.97 21.11 -2.91
CA TYR A 142 16.73 20.03 -2.30
C TYR A 142 16.03 18.70 -2.50
N LEU A 143 16.64 17.86 -3.32
CA LEU A 143 16.06 16.61 -3.80
C LEU A 143 16.66 15.44 -3.02
N SER A 144 15.87 14.38 -2.83
CA SER A 144 16.42 13.16 -2.22
C SER A 144 17.30 12.44 -3.24
N PRO A 145 18.45 11.87 -2.84
CA PRO A 145 19.28 11.11 -3.75
C PRO A 145 18.56 9.84 -4.21
N THR A 146 18.95 9.33 -5.38
CA THR A 146 18.44 8.05 -5.89
C THR A 146 19.00 6.87 -5.11
N SER A 147 20.27 6.93 -4.70
CA SER A 147 20.87 5.94 -3.81
C SER A 147 22.04 6.52 -3.02
N ILE A 148 22.36 5.85 -1.93
CA ILE A 148 23.48 6.17 -1.04
C ILE A 148 24.24 4.87 -0.77
N ASP A 149 25.55 4.88 -0.97
CA ASP A 149 26.45 3.79 -0.58
C ASP A 149 27.30 4.24 0.60
N GLU A 150 27.02 3.69 1.77
CA GLU A 150 27.71 4.04 3.01
C GLU A 150 29.16 3.56 3.05
N GLN A 151 29.47 2.44 2.38
CA GLN A 151 30.82 1.88 2.38
C GLN A 151 31.73 2.68 1.45
N ALA A 152 31.24 2.99 0.25
CA ALA A 152 31.96 3.81 -0.72
C ALA A 152 31.90 5.31 -0.40
N LYS A 153 30.97 5.72 0.48
CA LYS A 153 30.65 7.11 0.81
C LYS A 153 30.25 7.90 -0.42
N THR A 154 29.45 7.28 -1.27
CA THR A 154 28.97 7.86 -2.53
C THR A 154 27.48 8.11 -2.50
N VAL A 155 27.07 9.19 -3.16
CA VAL A 155 25.68 9.63 -3.26
C VAL A 155 25.36 9.76 -4.73
N MET A 156 24.30 9.11 -5.18
CA MET A 156 23.90 9.03 -6.58
C MET A 156 22.57 9.74 -6.80
N PHE A 157 22.45 10.43 -7.93
CA PHE A 157 21.23 11.11 -8.34
C PHE A 157 20.98 10.94 -9.84
N LEU A 158 19.74 10.61 -10.19
CA LEU A 158 19.27 10.55 -11.57
C LEU A 158 18.54 11.84 -11.95
N THR A 159 18.85 12.38 -13.12
CA THR A 159 18.23 13.61 -13.63
C THR A 159 17.99 13.54 -15.14
N TYR A 160 16.92 14.20 -15.61
CA TYR A 160 16.64 14.38 -17.04
C TYR A 160 17.04 15.74 -17.56
N HIS A 161 17.66 16.60 -16.75
CA HIS A 161 17.99 17.96 -17.17
C HIS A 161 19.35 18.43 -16.67
N CYS A 162 19.93 19.37 -17.43
CA CYS A 162 21.16 20.07 -17.05
C CYS A 162 20.87 21.22 -16.08
N SER A 163 21.74 21.41 -15.10
CA SER A 163 21.75 22.54 -14.16
C SER A 163 23.00 22.50 -13.27
N GLU A 164 22.96 23.24 -12.17
CA GLU A 164 23.92 23.17 -11.07
C GLU A 164 23.47 22.19 -9.98
N PHE A 165 24.44 21.42 -9.46
CA PHE A 165 24.22 20.35 -8.48
C PHE A 165 25.29 20.36 -7.38
N PHE A 166 24.89 20.02 -6.15
CA PHE A 166 25.82 19.71 -5.05
C PHE A 166 25.21 18.77 -4.00
N PRO A 167 26.00 17.96 -3.30
CA PRO A 167 25.56 17.29 -2.07
C PRO A 167 25.28 18.31 -0.97
N SER A 168 24.22 18.11 -0.21
CA SER A 168 23.69 19.11 0.72
C SER A 168 23.10 18.48 1.98
N SER A 169 23.01 19.29 3.03
CA SER A 169 22.10 19.05 4.15
C SER A 169 20.91 20.01 4.04
N VAL A 170 19.75 19.57 4.51
CA VAL A 170 18.52 20.36 4.50
C VAL A 170 18.12 20.63 5.95
N GLU A 171 17.56 21.80 6.22
CA GLU A 171 17.06 22.12 7.54
C GLU A 171 15.82 21.28 7.88
N LYS A 172 15.70 20.85 9.14
CA LYS A 172 14.61 19.96 9.60
C LYS A 172 13.23 20.56 9.31
N GLU A 173 13.08 21.88 9.38
CA GLU A 173 11.84 22.59 9.03
C GLU A 173 11.44 22.42 7.56
N GLU A 174 12.41 22.46 6.64
CA GLU A 174 12.12 22.29 5.21
C GLU A 174 11.79 20.82 4.90
N MET A 175 12.50 19.86 5.51
CA MET A 175 12.15 18.45 5.37
C MET A 175 10.72 18.16 5.85
N LYS A 176 10.32 18.77 6.98
CA LYS A 176 8.96 18.68 7.54
C LYS A 176 7.92 19.26 6.58
N ARG A 177 8.18 20.44 6.01
CA ARG A 177 7.30 21.08 5.01
C ARG A 177 7.15 20.23 3.76
N ALA A 178 8.23 19.67 3.22
CA ALA A 178 8.18 18.81 2.05
C ALA A 178 7.27 17.59 2.26
N VAL A 179 7.39 16.92 3.42
CA VAL A 179 6.52 15.78 3.78
C VAL A 179 5.07 16.22 3.96
N ALA A 180 4.81 17.32 4.68
CA ALA A 180 3.47 17.85 4.90
C ALA A 180 2.77 18.23 3.59
N LYS A 181 3.48 18.88 2.66
CA LYS A 181 2.97 19.23 1.33
C LYS A 181 2.64 17.98 0.52
N SER A 182 3.54 16.99 0.49
CA SER A 182 3.31 15.73 -0.24
C SER A 182 2.05 15.00 0.25
N LEU A 183 1.85 14.93 1.57
CA LEU A 183 0.65 14.31 2.15
C LEU A 183 -0.62 15.15 1.94
N ALA A 184 -0.52 16.46 1.95
CA ALA A 184 -1.64 17.34 1.65
C ALA A 184 -2.11 17.17 0.20
N ILE A 185 -1.18 17.04 -0.75
CA ILE A 185 -1.50 16.71 -2.14
C ILE A 185 -2.18 15.35 -2.18
N GLU A 186 -1.55 14.30 -1.62
CA GLU A 186 -2.07 12.94 -1.61
C GLU A 186 -3.50 12.87 -1.04
N SER A 187 -3.75 13.44 0.15
CA SER A 187 -5.04 13.36 0.84
C SER A 187 -6.17 14.16 0.19
N VAL A 188 -5.86 15.23 -0.56
CA VAL A 188 -6.86 16.12 -1.15
C VAL A 188 -7.14 15.79 -2.61
N THR A 189 -6.11 15.44 -3.38
CA THR A 189 -6.25 15.21 -4.82
C THR A 189 -6.59 13.77 -5.16
N ILE A 190 -6.15 12.81 -4.34
CA ILE A 190 -6.28 11.38 -4.60
C ILE A 190 -7.37 10.80 -3.70
N ASP A 191 -8.48 10.43 -4.32
CA ASP A 191 -9.46 9.57 -3.67
C ASP A 191 -8.96 8.12 -3.77
N LYS A 192 -8.39 7.62 -2.68
CA LYS A 192 -7.74 6.29 -2.63
C LYS A 192 -8.73 5.16 -2.96
N ASP A 193 -10.02 5.42 -2.75
CA ASP A 193 -11.09 4.47 -2.86
C ASP A 193 -11.87 4.62 -4.17
N ALA A 194 -11.75 5.72 -4.90
CA ALA A 194 -12.56 5.99 -6.11
C ALA A 194 -12.47 4.90 -7.18
N GLU A 195 -11.27 4.49 -7.60
CA GLU A 195 -11.14 3.48 -8.67
C GLU A 195 -11.52 2.08 -8.17
N LEU A 196 -11.28 1.79 -6.88
CA LEU A 196 -11.76 0.57 -6.22
C LEU A 196 -13.29 0.54 -6.15
N LYS A 197 -13.93 1.65 -5.78
CA LYS A 197 -15.39 1.84 -5.71
C LYS A 197 -16.01 1.63 -7.08
N LYS A 198 -15.47 2.30 -8.10
CA LYS A 198 -15.92 2.19 -9.50
C LYS A 198 -15.77 0.77 -10.04
N THR A 199 -14.66 0.10 -9.71
CA THR A 199 -14.43 -1.31 -10.09
C THR A 199 -15.43 -2.23 -9.40
N THR A 200 -15.62 -2.06 -8.09
CA THR A 200 -16.58 -2.84 -7.29
C THR A 200 -18.01 -2.63 -7.80
N GLU A 201 -18.39 -1.39 -8.11
CA GLU A 201 -19.68 -1.04 -8.70
C GLU A 201 -19.89 -1.75 -10.05
N SER A 202 -18.86 -1.79 -10.90
CA SER A 202 -18.89 -2.50 -12.19
C SER A 202 -19.09 -4.00 -12.00
N LEU A 203 -18.37 -4.61 -11.05
CA LEU A 203 -18.49 -6.02 -10.71
C LEU A 203 -19.88 -6.37 -10.16
N VAL A 204 -20.45 -5.53 -9.29
CA VAL A 204 -21.81 -5.70 -8.77
C VAL A 204 -22.83 -5.60 -9.90
N LYS A 205 -22.71 -4.57 -10.75
CA LYS A 205 -23.59 -4.35 -11.91
C LYS A 205 -23.52 -5.44 -12.97
N SER A 206 -22.44 -6.20 -13.07
CA SER A 206 -22.35 -7.21 -14.13
C SER A 206 -23.21 -8.44 -13.87
N VAL A 207 -23.40 -8.80 -12.59
CA VAL A 207 -24.30 -9.89 -12.17
C VAL A 207 -25.67 -9.39 -11.72
N MET A 208 -25.72 -8.24 -11.06
CA MET A 208 -26.98 -7.66 -10.65
C MET A 208 -27.63 -6.84 -11.78
N GLY A 209 -26.91 -6.55 -12.84
CA GLY A 209 -27.41 -5.82 -14.00
C GLY A 209 -27.39 -4.30 -13.84
N PRO A 210 -27.50 -3.57 -14.97
CA PRO A 210 -27.32 -2.12 -15.00
C PRO A 210 -28.48 -1.34 -14.38
N GLU A 211 -29.65 -1.95 -14.25
CA GLU A 211 -30.89 -1.33 -13.75
C GLU A 211 -31.11 -1.53 -12.24
N ILE A 212 -30.12 -2.06 -11.51
CA ILE A 212 -30.17 -2.18 -10.05
C ILE A 212 -30.50 -0.83 -9.40
N ASP A 213 -31.36 -0.84 -8.38
CA ASP A 213 -31.68 0.36 -7.60
C ASP A 213 -30.41 1.02 -7.07
N LYS A 214 -30.33 2.36 -7.23
CA LYS A 214 -29.12 3.12 -6.89
C LYS A 214 -28.79 3.10 -5.40
N SER A 215 -29.81 3.12 -4.54
CA SER A 215 -29.58 3.07 -3.09
C SER A 215 -29.07 1.71 -2.66
N LEU A 216 -29.68 0.64 -3.18
CA LEU A 216 -29.21 -0.73 -2.92
C LEU A 216 -27.80 -0.99 -3.47
N LEU A 217 -27.50 -0.50 -4.68
CA LEU A 217 -26.16 -0.59 -5.25
C LEU A 217 -25.14 0.13 -4.36
N GLN A 218 -25.49 1.32 -3.87
CA GLN A 218 -24.62 2.09 -2.99
C GLN A 218 -24.39 1.36 -1.67
N ASP A 219 -25.45 0.85 -1.02
CA ASP A 219 -25.37 0.09 0.23
C ASP A 219 -24.52 -1.18 0.09
N ILE A 220 -24.62 -1.87 -1.04
CA ILE A 220 -23.81 -3.05 -1.34
C ILE A 220 -22.35 -2.67 -1.57
N VAL A 221 -22.08 -1.67 -2.41
CA VAL A 221 -20.71 -1.25 -2.73
C VAL A 221 -20.00 -0.72 -1.48
N GLU A 222 -20.65 0.17 -0.72
CA GLU A 222 -20.08 0.72 0.52
C GLU A 222 -19.93 -0.37 1.58
N GLY A 223 -20.93 -1.23 1.76
CA GLY A 223 -20.83 -2.35 2.69
C GLY A 223 -19.68 -3.32 2.36
N ILE A 224 -19.40 -3.57 1.07
CA ILE A 224 -18.26 -4.38 0.62
C ILE A 224 -16.95 -3.66 0.96
N MET A 225 -16.85 -2.37 0.65
CA MET A 225 -15.63 -1.58 0.88
C MET A 225 -15.29 -1.42 2.37
N ASP A 226 -16.30 -1.36 3.23
CA ASP A 226 -16.16 -1.20 4.68
C ASP A 226 -15.76 -2.49 5.41
N GLN A 227 -15.77 -3.66 4.74
CA GLN A 227 -15.33 -4.91 5.37
C GLN A 227 -13.82 -4.89 5.63
N ASN A 228 -13.42 -5.40 6.81
CA ASN A 228 -12.01 -5.60 7.16
C ASN A 228 -11.29 -6.48 6.11
N ASP A 229 -12.00 -7.45 5.53
CA ASP A 229 -11.49 -8.32 4.48
C ASP A 229 -11.27 -7.58 3.15
N PHE A 230 -12.04 -6.52 2.86
CA PHE A 230 -11.82 -5.68 1.68
C PHE A 230 -10.61 -4.75 1.83
N THR A 231 -10.33 -4.28 3.05
CA THR A 231 -9.05 -3.61 3.34
C THR A 231 -7.87 -4.57 3.17
N GLN A 232 -8.05 -5.86 3.48
CA GLN A 232 -7.04 -6.89 3.22
C GLN A 232 -6.95 -7.24 1.73
N LEU A 233 -8.04 -7.16 0.96
CA LEU A 233 -8.02 -7.27 -0.50
C LEU A 233 -7.11 -6.23 -1.14
N ALA A 234 -7.21 -4.96 -0.70
CA ALA A 234 -6.32 -3.92 -1.18
C ALA A 234 -4.84 -4.25 -0.92
N LYS A 235 -4.52 -4.88 0.22
CA LYS A 235 -3.16 -5.35 0.55
C LYS A 235 -2.73 -6.56 -0.28
N ALA A 236 -3.61 -7.55 -0.47
CA ALA A 236 -3.34 -8.73 -1.30
C ALA A 236 -3.16 -8.36 -2.78
N ALA A 237 -3.91 -7.36 -3.25
CA ALA A 237 -3.78 -6.78 -4.59
C ALA A 237 -2.39 -6.17 -4.86
N VAL A 238 -1.77 -5.54 -3.85
CA VAL A 238 -0.37 -5.08 -3.95
C VAL A 238 0.60 -6.24 -4.16
N ASN A 239 0.31 -7.40 -3.56
CA ASN A 239 1.16 -8.60 -3.59
C ASN A 239 0.85 -9.57 -4.74
N TYR A 240 -0.17 -9.31 -5.57
CA TYR A 240 -0.60 -10.14 -6.71
C TYR A 240 -1.01 -11.56 -6.35
N ASP A 241 -1.56 -11.75 -5.16
CA ASP A 241 -2.13 -13.03 -4.78
C ASP A 241 -3.57 -13.14 -5.32
N SER A 242 -3.71 -13.57 -6.58
CA SER A 242 -5.01 -13.62 -7.26
C SER A 242 -6.00 -14.58 -6.60
N GLU A 243 -5.52 -15.65 -5.97
CA GLU A 243 -6.35 -16.62 -5.27
C GLU A 243 -6.86 -16.03 -3.95
N GLU A 244 -5.98 -15.40 -3.16
CA GLU A 244 -6.36 -14.69 -1.93
C GLU A 244 -7.34 -13.54 -2.22
N ILE A 245 -7.17 -12.84 -3.35
CA ILE A 245 -8.08 -11.75 -3.77
C ILE A 245 -9.46 -12.28 -4.13
N GLU A 246 -9.56 -13.40 -4.84
CA GLU A 246 -10.86 -13.97 -5.21
C GLU A 246 -11.60 -14.49 -3.98
N GLU A 247 -10.90 -15.19 -3.08
CA GLU A 247 -11.48 -15.73 -1.84
C GLU A 247 -12.04 -14.63 -0.92
N LYS A 248 -11.23 -13.61 -0.62
CA LYS A 248 -11.66 -12.50 0.26
C LYS A 248 -12.74 -11.65 -0.39
N PHE A 249 -12.75 -11.52 -1.72
CA PHE A 249 -13.82 -10.83 -2.43
C PHE A 249 -15.13 -11.61 -2.33
N ILE A 250 -15.11 -12.95 -2.51
CA ILE A 250 -16.31 -13.79 -2.31
C ILE A 250 -16.84 -13.63 -0.89
N ALA A 251 -15.98 -13.69 0.12
CA ALA A 251 -16.39 -13.57 1.52
C ALA A 251 -17.09 -12.23 1.78
N SER A 252 -16.42 -11.12 1.42
CA SER A 252 -16.96 -9.76 1.61
C SER A 252 -18.25 -9.54 0.82
N TYR A 253 -18.27 -9.96 -0.45
CA TYR A 253 -19.43 -9.84 -1.33
C TYR A 253 -20.61 -10.65 -0.80
N THR A 254 -20.40 -11.90 -0.41
CA THR A 254 -21.46 -12.80 0.06
C THR A 254 -22.12 -12.25 1.31
N GLN A 255 -21.32 -11.89 2.32
CA GLN A 255 -21.82 -11.37 3.59
C GLN A 255 -22.66 -10.09 3.41
N VAL A 256 -22.15 -9.13 2.63
CA VAL A 256 -22.78 -7.83 2.46
C VAL A 256 -24.03 -7.93 1.60
N VAL A 257 -23.98 -8.68 0.50
CA VAL A 257 -25.12 -8.84 -0.41
C VAL A 257 -26.23 -9.63 0.27
N ALA A 258 -25.93 -10.70 1.03
CA ALA A 258 -26.94 -11.46 1.77
C ALA A 258 -27.66 -10.59 2.81
N SER A 259 -26.90 -9.79 3.56
CA SER A 259 -27.43 -8.89 4.59
C SER A 259 -28.34 -7.79 3.99
N ASN A 260 -27.87 -7.14 2.92
CA ASN A 260 -28.63 -6.08 2.25
C ASN A 260 -29.87 -6.61 1.53
N LEU A 261 -29.79 -7.77 0.86
CA LEU A 261 -30.95 -8.39 0.23
C LEU A 261 -32.00 -8.81 1.27
N SER A 262 -31.58 -9.33 2.43
CA SER A 262 -32.50 -9.67 3.52
C SER A 262 -33.21 -8.43 4.07
N ALA A 263 -32.48 -7.34 4.31
CA ALA A 263 -33.04 -6.09 4.81
C ALA A 263 -33.99 -5.45 3.79
N TYR A 264 -33.60 -5.42 2.52
CA TYR A 264 -34.40 -4.89 1.42
C TYR A 264 -35.68 -5.70 1.22
N ALA A 265 -35.62 -7.03 1.28
CA ALA A 265 -36.79 -7.89 1.15
C ALA A 265 -37.78 -7.75 2.32
N LYS A 266 -37.31 -7.49 3.54
CA LYS A 266 -38.18 -7.21 4.71
C LYS A 266 -38.96 -5.90 4.57
N ASN A 267 -38.40 -4.92 3.87
CA ASN A 267 -38.99 -3.59 3.69
C ASN A 267 -39.81 -3.46 2.40
N ALA A 268 -39.78 -4.45 1.51
CA ALA A 268 -40.51 -4.44 0.25
C ALA A 268 -41.97 -4.90 0.42
N ASN A 269 -42.93 -4.08 -0.03
CA ASN A 269 -44.37 -4.36 0.09
C ASN A 269 -44.89 -5.47 -0.84
N ASN A 270 -44.09 -5.95 -1.79
CA ASN A 270 -44.42 -7.08 -2.66
C ASN A 270 -43.14 -7.72 -3.23
N LEU A 271 -42.82 -8.95 -2.83
CA LEU A 271 -41.66 -9.72 -3.31
C LEU A 271 -41.65 -9.97 -4.83
N GLY A 272 -42.81 -9.86 -5.49
CA GLY A 272 -42.97 -10.08 -6.94
C GLY A 272 -42.45 -8.94 -7.83
N ASP A 273 -42.45 -7.69 -7.36
CA ASP A 273 -41.88 -6.52 -8.08
C ASP A 273 -40.36 -6.41 -7.88
N LEU A 274 -39.83 -7.17 -6.92
CA LEU A 274 -38.44 -7.14 -6.49
C LEU A 274 -37.47 -7.74 -7.52
N GLY A 275 -37.88 -8.83 -8.18
CA GLY A 275 -37.10 -9.45 -9.27
C GLY A 275 -37.01 -8.59 -10.53
N ALA A 276 -37.97 -7.67 -10.74
CA ALA A 276 -37.95 -6.71 -11.85
C ALA A 276 -37.10 -5.46 -11.54
N ASN A 277 -37.08 -5.01 -10.27
CA ASN A 277 -36.30 -3.84 -9.82
C ASN A 277 -34.81 -4.13 -9.62
N LEU A 278 -34.41 -5.40 -9.52
CA LEU A 278 -33.02 -5.77 -9.34
C LEU A 278 -32.21 -5.85 -10.64
N GLY A 279 -32.81 -5.75 -11.84
CA GLY A 279 -32.06 -5.67 -13.12
C GLY A 279 -31.26 -6.92 -13.53
N LEU A 280 -31.40 -8.03 -12.81
CA LEU A 280 -30.47 -9.18 -12.79
C LEU A 280 -30.26 -9.87 -14.16
N VAL A 281 -29.00 -10.18 -14.53
CA VAL A 281 -28.62 -10.77 -15.83
C VAL A 281 -27.90 -12.11 -15.64
N GLY A 282 -28.28 -13.15 -16.42
CA GLY A 282 -27.49 -14.39 -16.57
C GLY A 282 -27.47 -15.35 -15.37
N SER A 283 -26.71 -15.03 -14.32
CA SER A 283 -26.46 -15.88 -13.14
C SER A 283 -27.67 -16.08 -12.23
N PHE A 284 -28.73 -15.25 -12.36
CA PHE A 284 -29.95 -15.33 -11.56
C PHE A 284 -30.82 -16.57 -11.79
N GLY A 285 -30.69 -17.25 -12.93
CA GLY A 285 -31.47 -18.46 -13.21
C GLY A 285 -31.32 -19.53 -12.12
N LYS A 286 -30.16 -19.59 -11.45
CA LYS A 286 -29.87 -20.51 -10.34
C LYS A 286 -30.22 -19.95 -8.97
N SER A 287 -30.03 -18.64 -8.72
CA SER A 287 -30.30 -18.02 -7.41
C SER A 287 -31.77 -17.65 -7.18
N SER A 288 -32.59 -17.58 -8.24
CA SER A 288 -34.03 -17.26 -8.14
C SER A 288 -34.81 -18.20 -7.21
N SER A 289 -34.49 -19.50 -7.20
CA SER A 289 -35.10 -20.48 -6.30
C SER A 289 -34.71 -20.24 -4.84
N HIS A 290 -33.44 -19.93 -4.57
CA HIS A 290 -32.95 -19.59 -3.24
C HIS A 290 -33.57 -18.29 -2.72
N PHE A 291 -33.73 -17.30 -3.60
CA PHE A 291 -34.37 -16.03 -3.29
C PHE A 291 -35.84 -16.19 -2.90
N LEU A 292 -36.61 -16.97 -3.67
CA LEU A 292 -38.01 -17.30 -3.36
C LEU A 292 -38.15 -18.05 -2.04
N ASN A 293 -37.13 -18.84 -1.67
CA ASN A 293 -37.07 -19.55 -0.40
C ASN A 293 -36.47 -18.70 0.75
N SER A 294 -36.26 -17.40 0.54
CA SER A 294 -35.64 -16.48 1.51
C SER A 294 -34.23 -16.89 1.98
N ASN A 295 -33.53 -17.70 1.18
CA ASN A 295 -32.16 -18.13 1.42
C ASN A 295 -31.18 -17.15 0.74
N TYR A 296 -31.03 -15.96 1.34
CA TYR A 296 -30.26 -14.86 0.76
C TYR A 296 -28.74 -15.12 0.75
N ASP A 297 -28.24 -16.01 1.61
CA ASP A 297 -26.83 -16.42 1.62
C ASP A 297 -26.47 -17.17 0.34
N GLU A 298 -27.27 -18.18 -0.03
CA GLU A 298 -27.09 -18.90 -1.30
C GLU A 298 -27.30 -18.02 -2.53
N VAL A 299 -28.19 -17.02 -2.44
CA VAL A 299 -28.33 -16.01 -3.50
C VAL A 299 -27.02 -15.24 -3.67
N ALA A 300 -26.43 -14.77 -2.57
CA ALA A 300 -25.21 -13.99 -2.58
C ALA A 300 -24.00 -14.83 -3.06
N LYS A 301 -23.88 -16.10 -2.66
CA LYS A 301 -22.85 -17.03 -3.13
C LYS A 301 -22.94 -17.27 -4.65
N GLU A 302 -24.15 -17.52 -5.18
CA GLU A 302 -24.33 -17.73 -6.61
C GLU A 302 -24.06 -16.45 -7.43
N LEU A 303 -24.38 -15.27 -6.88
CA LEU A 303 -24.01 -14.00 -7.49
C LEU A 303 -22.49 -13.79 -7.48
N ALA A 304 -21.81 -14.04 -6.36
CA ALA A 304 -20.34 -13.93 -6.25
C ALA A 304 -19.63 -14.87 -7.23
N ARG A 305 -20.06 -16.14 -7.32
CA ARG A 305 -19.58 -17.10 -8.33
C ARG A 305 -19.84 -16.61 -9.75
N GLY A 306 -21.00 -15.99 -9.99
CA GLY A 306 -21.33 -15.33 -11.24
C GLY A 306 -20.31 -14.26 -11.63
N VAL A 307 -19.93 -13.39 -10.68
CA VAL A 307 -18.92 -12.34 -10.91
C VAL A 307 -17.59 -12.96 -11.34
N ILE A 308 -17.08 -13.92 -10.56
CA ILE A 308 -15.77 -14.54 -10.80
C ILE A 308 -15.73 -15.33 -12.10
N SER A 309 -16.83 -16.02 -12.43
CA SER A 309 -16.92 -16.76 -13.69
C SER A 309 -16.96 -15.85 -14.93
N THR A 310 -17.40 -14.60 -14.77
CA THR A 310 -17.58 -13.64 -15.87
C THR A 310 -16.42 -12.65 -15.97
N HIS A 311 -15.74 -12.36 -14.86
CA HIS A 311 -14.70 -11.35 -14.77
C HIS A 311 -13.46 -11.88 -14.04
N PRO A 312 -12.25 -11.52 -14.51
CA PRO A 312 -11.03 -11.77 -13.75
C PRO A 312 -10.93 -10.77 -12.59
N VAL A 313 -11.71 -10.96 -11.54
CA VAL A 313 -11.88 -10.04 -10.39
C VAL A 313 -10.53 -9.64 -9.80
N GLY A 314 -9.64 -10.62 -9.60
CA GLY A 314 -8.30 -10.38 -9.09
C GLY A 314 -7.50 -9.36 -9.92
N LYS A 315 -7.59 -9.46 -11.26
CA LYS A 315 -6.93 -8.52 -12.18
C LYS A 315 -7.53 -7.12 -12.13
N LEU A 316 -8.86 -7.02 -12.05
CA LEU A 316 -9.57 -5.74 -12.06
C LEU A 316 -9.29 -4.94 -10.78
N LEU A 317 -9.39 -5.57 -9.61
CA LEU A 317 -9.08 -4.93 -8.33
C LEU A 317 -7.60 -4.56 -8.22
N THR A 318 -6.69 -5.43 -8.67
CA THR A 318 -5.26 -5.12 -8.75
C THR A 318 -4.99 -3.92 -9.65
N SER A 319 -5.69 -3.83 -10.79
CA SER A 319 -5.54 -2.70 -11.71
C SER A 319 -6.03 -1.40 -11.08
N ALA A 320 -7.13 -1.43 -10.32
CA ALA A 320 -7.66 -0.26 -9.61
C ALA A 320 -6.69 0.27 -8.55
N VAL A 321 -6.13 -0.62 -7.70
CA VAL A 321 -5.13 -0.23 -6.69
C VAL A 321 -3.90 0.41 -7.35
N LYS A 322 -3.42 -0.14 -8.46
CA LYS A 322 -2.28 0.41 -9.20
C LYS A 322 -2.52 1.79 -9.79
N VAL A 323 -3.75 2.09 -10.20
CA VAL A 323 -4.08 3.43 -10.70
C VAL A 323 -3.89 4.44 -9.57
N THR A 324 -4.41 4.13 -8.39
CA THR A 324 -4.21 4.95 -7.18
C THR A 324 -2.72 5.05 -6.81
N GLU A 325 -1.99 3.93 -6.76
CA GLU A 325 -0.55 3.94 -6.45
C GLU A 325 0.28 4.76 -7.44
N ARG A 326 -0.05 4.70 -8.73
CA ARG A 326 0.60 5.52 -9.76
C ARG A 326 0.33 7.00 -9.56
N GLN A 327 -0.91 7.39 -9.26
CA GLN A 327 -1.23 8.78 -8.95
C GLN A 327 -0.41 9.27 -7.74
N ILE A 328 -0.34 8.46 -6.68
CA ILE A 328 0.46 8.77 -5.48
C ILE A 328 1.94 8.93 -5.84
N SER A 329 2.49 7.97 -6.59
CA SER A 329 3.91 7.97 -6.99
C SER A 329 4.25 9.16 -7.89
N ARG A 330 3.40 9.49 -8.87
CA ARG A 330 3.57 10.64 -9.76
C ARG A 330 3.63 11.95 -8.99
N TRP A 331 2.72 12.17 -8.04
CA TRP A 331 2.72 13.41 -7.26
C TRP A 331 3.86 13.50 -6.23
N LYS A 332 4.56 12.40 -5.96
CA LYS A 332 5.83 12.38 -5.21
C LYS A 332 7.05 12.68 -6.09
N ASN A 333 6.89 12.71 -7.41
CA ASN A 333 7.96 13.01 -8.36
C ASN A 333 8.06 14.53 -8.60
N GLU A 334 9.23 15.09 -8.29
CA GLU A 334 9.52 16.52 -8.40
C GLU A 334 9.50 17.04 -9.85
N GLU A 335 9.75 16.19 -10.85
CA GLU A 335 9.60 16.54 -12.27
C GLU A 335 8.13 16.76 -12.66
N ILE A 336 7.21 16.00 -12.05
CA ILE A 336 5.76 16.17 -12.24
C ILE A 336 5.28 17.42 -11.52
N GLU A 337 5.79 17.67 -10.31
CA GLU A 337 5.54 18.92 -9.58
C GLU A 337 6.03 20.14 -10.39
N ALA A 338 7.20 20.06 -11.03
CA ALA A 338 7.72 21.11 -11.90
C ALA A 338 6.84 21.32 -13.14
N ALA A 339 6.46 20.25 -13.83
CA ALA A 339 5.54 20.30 -14.96
C ALA A 339 4.19 20.94 -14.58
N TYR A 340 3.66 20.59 -13.41
CA TYR A 340 2.43 21.18 -12.88
C TYR A 340 2.59 22.68 -12.55
N LYS A 341 3.72 23.09 -11.96
CA LYS A 341 4.02 24.51 -11.70
C LYS A 341 4.06 25.33 -13.00
N ILE A 342 4.59 24.76 -14.08
CA ILE A 342 4.55 25.36 -15.41
C ILE A 342 3.11 25.40 -15.93
N TYR A 343 2.34 24.33 -15.76
CA TYR A 343 0.93 24.31 -16.17
C TYR A 343 0.11 25.44 -15.55
N ILE A 344 0.31 25.76 -14.28
CA ILE A 344 -0.46 26.83 -13.61
C ILE A 344 0.07 28.25 -13.87
N ASN A 345 1.40 28.42 -14.02
CA ASN A 345 2.03 29.74 -14.06
C ASN A 345 2.59 30.14 -15.44
N GLY A 346 2.69 29.18 -16.37
CA GLY A 346 3.48 29.31 -17.58
C GLY A 346 4.98 29.44 -17.29
N LYS A 347 5.75 29.64 -18.37
CA LYS A 347 7.19 29.85 -18.31
C LYS A 347 7.66 30.76 -19.43
N GLU A 348 8.37 31.84 -19.05
CA GLU A 348 9.08 32.71 -19.99
C GLU A 348 10.45 32.11 -20.42
N PRO A 349 10.93 32.40 -21.64
CA PRO A 349 12.10 31.76 -22.26
C PRO A 349 13.47 32.10 -21.64
N LYS A 350 13.54 33.02 -20.66
CA LYS A 350 14.82 33.66 -20.28
C LYS A 350 15.76 32.78 -19.45
N ILE A 351 15.24 31.83 -18.68
CA ILE A 351 16.04 30.90 -17.86
C ILE A 351 15.34 29.55 -17.91
N PRO A 352 15.97 28.43 -18.32
CA PRO A 352 15.30 27.13 -18.30
C PRO A 352 14.86 26.79 -16.86
N PHE A 353 13.58 26.48 -16.65
CA PHE A 353 13.10 25.99 -15.34
C PHE A 353 12.95 24.49 -15.43
N TRP A 354 13.70 23.71 -14.64
CA TRP A 354 13.75 22.25 -14.81
C TRP A 354 14.10 21.83 -16.26
N GLY A 355 14.89 22.64 -16.97
CA GLY A 355 15.22 22.40 -18.38
C GLY A 355 14.06 22.61 -19.38
N TYR A 356 12.87 23.01 -18.93
CA TYR A 356 11.76 23.41 -19.81
C TYR A 356 12.03 24.77 -20.46
N GLY A 357 11.57 24.89 -21.71
CA GLY A 357 11.59 26.13 -22.48
C GLY A 357 10.39 27.03 -22.18
N SER A 358 10.05 27.89 -23.14
CA SER A 358 8.88 28.78 -23.04
C SER A 358 7.59 27.98 -23.22
N ILE A 359 6.64 28.14 -22.30
CA ILE A 359 5.34 27.45 -22.31
C ILE A 359 4.28 28.41 -21.77
N GLU A 360 3.13 28.51 -22.44
CA GLU A 360 2.01 29.34 -21.96
C GLU A 360 1.26 28.66 -20.79
N PRO A 361 0.74 29.43 -19.81
CA PRO A 361 -0.06 28.84 -18.73
C PRO A 361 -1.26 28.06 -19.28
N GLY A 362 -1.43 26.83 -18.81
CA GLY A 362 -2.52 25.93 -19.19
C GLY A 362 -2.27 25.09 -20.45
N ASP A 363 -1.16 25.29 -21.17
CA ASP A 363 -0.82 24.51 -22.36
C ASP A 363 -0.22 23.14 -22.00
N PHE A 364 -1.09 22.17 -21.72
CA PHE A 364 -0.66 20.82 -21.34
C PHE A 364 0.02 20.06 -22.48
N ASP A 365 -0.40 20.27 -23.73
CA ASP A 365 0.18 19.60 -24.88
C ASP A 365 1.65 19.96 -25.05
N GLU A 366 1.99 21.25 -24.90
CA GLU A 366 3.37 21.69 -24.98
C GLU A 366 4.21 21.19 -23.80
N ILE A 367 3.63 21.14 -22.59
CA ILE A 367 4.31 20.54 -21.42
C ILE A 367 4.63 19.07 -21.71
N TRP A 368 3.64 18.29 -22.15
CA TRP A 368 3.81 16.88 -22.46
C TRP A 368 4.93 16.64 -23.48
N ASN A 369 5.00 17.46 -24.53
CA ASN A 369 6.05 17.39 -25.54
C ASN A 369 7.45 17.70 -24.98
N GLN A 370 7.55 18.61 -24.01
CA GLN A 370 8.81 19.01 -23.38
C GLN A 370 9.21 18.15 -22.17
N MET A 371 8.31 17.33 -21.61
CA MET A 371 8.63 16.40 -20.51
C MET A 371 9.71 15.38 -20.89
N ARG A 372 9.83 15.03 -22.19
CA ARG A 372 10.83 14.11 -22.76
C ARG A 372 10.90 12.78 -22.00
N GLY A 373 12.06 12.45 -21.41
CA GLY A 373 12.26 11.19 -20.69
C GLY A 373 11.23 10.93 -19.58
N VAL A 374 10.71 11.97 -18.92
CA VAL A 374 9.66 11.83 -17.89
C VAL A 374 8.33 11.38 -18.51
N GLY A 375 7.90 11.99 -19.61
CA GLY A 375 6.69 11.60 -20.33
C GLY A 375 6.80 10.18 -20.89
N ARG A 376 7.98 9.81 -21.40
CA ARG A 376 8.28 8.45 -21.83
C ARG A 376 8.25 7.45 -20.68
N GLN A 377 8.76 7.79 -19.50
CA GLN A 377 8.70 6.91 -18.33
C GLN A 377 7.26 6.64 -17.90
N ILE A 378 6.38 7.63 -17.94
CA ILE A 378 4.95 7.45 -17.65
C ILE A 378 4.31 6.41 -18.59
N ILE A 379 4.67 6.45 -19.88
CA ILE A 379 4.22 5.45 -20.86
C ILE A 379 4.81 4.07 -20.54
N ILE A 380 6.11 3.99 -20.24
CA ILE A 380 6.80 2.74 -19.90
C ILE A 380 6.14 2.08 -18.69
N ASP A 381 5.84 2.84 -17.64
CA ASP A 381 5.18 2.35 -16.43
C ASP A 381 3.77 1.83 -16.73
N ALA A 382 3.00 2.57 -17.54
CA ALA A 382 1.67 2.13 -17.97
C ALA A 382 1.71 0.84 -18.80
N VAL A 383 2.70 0.70 -19.69
CA VAL A 383 2.94 -0.53 -20.46
C VAL A 383 3.42 -1.68 -19.56
N ALA A 384 4.26 -1.42 -18.58
CA ALA A 384 4.73 -2.42 -17.62
C ALA A 384 3.56 -2.98 -16.78
N ASP A 385 2.63 -2.11 -16.38
CA ASP A 385 1.41 -2.52 -15.69
C ASP A 385 0.52 -3.40 -16.54
N PHE A 386 0.30 -3.00 -17.80
CA PHE A 386 -0.42 -3.84 -18.76
C PHE A 386 0.22 -5.22 -18.86
N LYS A 387 1.55 -5.28 -19.03
CA LYS A 387 2.28 -6.56 -19.11
C LYS A 387 2.13 -7.41 -17.86
N LYS A 388 2.15 -6.79 -16.68
CA LYS A 388 2.03 -7.49 -15.40
C LYS A 388 0.62 -8.06 -15.18
N VAL A 389 -0.42 -7.34 -15.62
CA VAL A 389 -1.82 -7.76 -15.49
C VAL A 389 -2.20 -8.79 -16.57
N GLU A 390 -1.83 -8.53 -17.82
CA GLU A 390 -2.20 -9.34 -18.98
C GLU A 390 -1.22 -10.50 -19.25
N LYS A 391 -0.06 -10.51 -18.58
CA LYS A 391 1.01 -11.50 -18.75
C LYS A 391 1.49 -11.62 -20.21
N ARG A 392 1.38 -10.54 -20.98
CA ARG A 392 1.81 -10.44 -22.40
C ARG A 392 2.20 -9.00 -22.77
N ASN A 393 2.89 -8.82 -23.89
CA ASN A 393 3.10 -7.49 -24.47
C ASN A 393 1.80 -6.95 -25.10
N PRO A 394 1.60 -5.61 -25.10
CA PRO A 394 0.50 -4.98 -25.84
C PRO A 394 0.73 -5.10 -27.35
N THR A 395 -0.36 -5.10 -28.13
CA THR A 395 -0.31 -4.87 -29.59
C THR A 395 0.01 -3.41 -29.89
N ASP A 396 0.25 -3.07 -31.16
CA ASP A 396 0.53 -1.68 -31.56
C ASP A 396 -0.67 -0.76 -31.30
N GLU A 397 -1.90 -1.24 -31.55
CA GLU A 397 -3.13 -0.49 -31.25
C GLU A 397 -3.34 -0.32 -29.75
N GLU A 398 -3.13 -1.38 -28.96
CA GLU A 398 -3.24 -1.31 -27.50
C GLU A 398 -2.19 -0.36 -26.92
N ARG A 399 -0.96 -0.40 -27.45
CA ARG A 399 0.09 0.51 -27.04
C ARG A 399 -0.25 1.96 -27.35
N ALA A 400 -0.77 2.25 -28.54
CA ALA A 400 -1.21 3.59 -28.90
C ALA A 400 -2.34 4.09 -27.98
N GLN A 401 -3.26 3.22 -27.58
CA GLN A 401 -4.31 3.56 -26.62
C GLN A 401 -3.74 3.82 -25.22
N ILE A 402 -2.82 2.96 -24.73
CA ILE A 402 -2.14 3.16 -23.44
C ILE A 402 -1.41 4.51 -23.40
N GLU A 403 -0.77 4.90 -24.50
CA GLU A 403 -0.07 6.18 -24.63
C GLU A 403 -1.04 7.38 -24.54
N LEU A 404 -2.20 7.29 -25.22
CA LEU A 404 -3.25 8.31 -25.14
C LEU A 404 -3.87 8.39 -23.74
N ASP A 405 -4.22 7.24 -23.15
CA ASP A 405 -4.83 7.16 -21.82
C ASP A 405 -3.89 7.70 -20.75
N ALA A 406 -2.59 7.40 -20.85
CA ALA A 406 -1.58 7.91 -19.91
C ALA A 406 -1.48 9.44 -19.96
N LYS A 407 -1.52 10.03 -21.16
CA LYS A 407 -1.51 11.48 -21.37
C LYS A 407 -2.78 12.13 -20.81
N GLU A 408 -3.97 11.65 -21.20
CA GLU A 408 -5.25 12.18 -20.73
C GLU A 408 -5.39 12.07 -19.21
N THR A 409 -4.92 10.97 -18.62
CA THR A 409 -4.94 10.77 -17.16
C THR A 409 -4.14 11.87 -16.46
N LEU A 410 -2.90 12.14 -16.91
CA LEU A 410 -2.08 13.19 -16.31
C LEU A 410 -2.69 14.59 -16.50
N GLU A 411 -3.28 14.86 -17.66
CA GLU A 411 -3.97 16.15 -17.91
C GLU A 411 -5.13 16.35 -16.93
N ASN A 412 -5.93 15.31 -16.72
CA ASN A 412 -7.05 15.34 -15.78
C ASN A 412 -6.59 15.49 -14.33
N GLU A 413 -5.49 14.83 -13.95
CA GLU A 413 -4.84 15.02 -12.65
C GLU A 413 -4.43 16.49 -12.43
N PHE A 414 -3.83 17.15 -13.45
CA PHE A 414 -3.43 18.55 -13.38
C PHE A 414 -4.64 19.49 -13.22
N LYS A 415 -5.71 19.25 -13.98
CA LYS A 415 -6.96 20.02 -13.88
C LYS A 415 -7.61 19.86 -12.50
N ASN A 416 -7.76 18.63 -12.02
CA ASN A 416 -8.32 18.33 -10.70
C ASN A 416 -7.49 18.96 -9.57
N ARG A 417 -6.16 18.88 -9.63
CA ARG A 417 -5.30 19.51 -8.62
C ARG A 417 -5.43 21.04 -8.62
N LYS A 418 -5.48 21.68 -9.80
CA LYS A 418 -5.63 23.13 -9.93
C LYS A 418 -6.88 23.66 -9.21
N GLU A 419 -7.98 22.91 -9.25
CA GLU A 419 -9.22 23.26 -8.55
C GLU A 419 -9.14 23.09 -7.03
N LYS A 420 -8.14 22.35 -6.53
CA LYS A 420 -7.98 21.95 -5.13
C LYS A 420 -6.83 22.63 -4.39
N GLU A 421 -6.07 23.51 -5.02
CA GLU A 421 -4.89 24.18 -4.42
C GLU A 421 -5.18 24.86 -3.07
N ALA A 422 -6.34 25.50 -2.91
CA ALA A 422 -6.71 26.12 -1.64
C ALA A 422 -6.92 25.08 -0.51
N ALA A 423 -7.52 23.93 -0.83
CA ALA A 423 -7.70 22.85 0.12
C ALA A 423 -6.38 22.14 0.46
N ILE A 424 -5.49 21.99 -0.53
CA ILE A 424 -4.12 21.47 -0.32
C ILE A 424 -3.36 22.37 0.65
N ALA A 425 -3.39 23.69 0.44
CA ALA A 425 -2.71 24.64 1.32
C ALA A 425 -3.25 24.60 2.77
N ASP A 426 -4.56 24.43 2.96
CA ASP A 426 -5.16 24.29 4.28
C ASP A 426 -4.76 22.96 4.97
N ALA A 427 -4.76 21.85 4.21
CA ALA A 427 -4.30 20.55 4.70
C ALA A 427 -2.81 20.55 5.07
N GLU A 428 -1.95 21.17 4.25
CA GLU A 428 -0.52 21.34 4.55
C GLU A 428 -0.34 22.14 5.84
N LYS A 429 -1.05 23.26 5.98
CA LYS A 429 -0.97 24.10 7.18
C LYS A 429 -1.37 23.34 8.44
N LYS A 430 -2.50 22.62 8.42
CA LYS A 430 -2.96 21.80 9.55
C LYS A 430 -1.94 20.72 9.93
N THR A 431 -1.35 20.08 8.93
CA THR A 431 -0.30 19.07 9.12
C THR A 431 0.95 19.67 9.76
N LEU A 432 1.39 20.84 9.31
CA LEU A 432 2.52 21.56 9.90
C LEU A 432 2.24 22.00 11.35
N GLU A 433 1.03 22.50 11.64
CA GLU A 433 0.65 22.84 13.01
C GLU A 433 0.67 21.61 13.92
N PHE A 434 0.15 20.47 13.47
CA PHE A 434 0.26 19.20 14.21
C PHE A 434 1.71 18.80 14.48
N LEU A 435 2.55 18.78 13.44
CA LEU A 435 3.96 18.38 13.58
C LEU A 435 4.74 19.29 14.50
N LYS A 436 4.38 20.58 14.58
CA LYS A 436 4.95 21.50 15.57
C LYS A 436 4.70 21.03 17.00
N TYR A 437 3.50 20.56 17.35
CA TYR A 437 3.24 20.01 18.69
C TYR A 437 4.03 18.74 18.95
N MET A 438 4.19 17.87 17.95
CA MET A 438 4.98 16.64 18.07
C MET A 438 6.46 16.96 18.32
N GLU A 439 6.98 17.99 17.65
CA GLU A 439 8.34 18.49 17.83
C GLU A 439 8.55 19.10 19.23
N GLU A 440 7.65 19.97 19.67
CA GLU A 440 7.68 20.54 21.05
C GLU A 440 7.61 19.43 22.12
N GLY A 441 6.89 18.35 21.83
CA GLY A 441 6.80 17.13 22.62
C GLY A 441 8.01 16.19 22.52
N ASN A 442 9.04 16.55 21.74
CA ASN A 442 10.24 15.75 21.44
C ASN A 442 9.97 14.39 20.76
N LEU A 443 8.81 14.21 20.11
CA LEU A 443 8.50 12.99 19.37
C LEU A 443 9.28 12.87 18.06
N LEU A 444 9.86 13.96 17.54
CA LEU A 444 10.70 13.92 16.33
C LEU A 444 12.21 13.85 16.65
N THR A 445 12.56 13.85 17.94
CA THR A 445 13.96 13.85 18.41
C THR A 445 14.56 12.45 18.30
N ALA A 446 15.73 12.37 17.67
CA ALA A 446 16.52 11.14 17.61
C ALA A 446 16.84 10.59 19.01
N HIS A 447 16.97 9.26 19.13
CA HIS A 447 17.25 8.53 20.38
C HIS A 447 16.22 8.65 21.51
N ARG A 448 15.05 9.24 21.27
CA ARG A 448 13.91 9.16 22.19
C ARG A 448 12.92 8.10 21.72
N TYR A 449 12.11 7.59 22.65
CA TYR A 449 11.01 6.65 22.36
C TYR A 449 11.41 5.42 21.53
N GLY A 450 12.63 4.90 21.75
CA GLY A 450 13.09 3.65 21.13
C GLY A 450 13.39 3.73 19.63
N TYR A 451 13.49 4.94 19.04
CA TYR A 451 13.88 5.08 17.64
C TYR A 451 15.26 4.46 17.36
N ASP A 452 15.30 3.52 16.42
CA ASP A 452 16.55 3.06 15.82
C ASP A 452 17.10 4.16 14.91
N THR A 453 18.12 4.87 15.39
CA THR A 453 18.71 6.02 14.70
C THR A 453 19.60 5.62 13.54
N ASP A 454 20.11 4.40 13.54
CA ASP A 454 20.89 3.87 12.43
C ASP A 454 19.95 3.60 11.23
N LEU A 455 18.67 3.32 11.50
CA LEU A 455 17.68 3.00 10.48
C LEU A 455 16.71 4.13 10.12
N MET A 456 16.48 5.13 10.98
CA MET A 456 15.46 6.16 10.74
C MET A 456 16.03 7.57 10.57
N SER A 457 15.79 8.14 9.39
CA SER A 457 16.01 9.57 9.11
C SER A 457 14.99 10.46 9.84
N TYR A 458 15.21 11.78 9.82
CA TYR A 458 14.21 12.71 10.32
C TYR A 458 12.88 12.63 9.54
N LYS A 459 12.94 12.46 8.21
CA LYS A 459 11.75 12.28 7.36
C LYS A 459 10.97 11.02 7.72
N ASP A 460 11.65 9.92 8.04
CA ASP A 460 10.98 8.66 8.43
C ASP A 460 10.23 8.82 9.74
N ARG A 461 10.81 9.52 10.73
CA ARG A 461 10.12 9.85 11.98
C ARG A 461 8.87 10.71 11.73
N VAL A 462 8.95 11.72 10.87
CA VAL A 462 7.79 12.55 10.50
C VAL A 462 6.68 11.69 9.87
N LYS A 463 7.02 10.83 8.88
CA LYS A 463 6.05 9.93 8.24
C LYS A 463 5.43 8.96 9.23
N MET A 464 6.22 8.37 10.11
CA MET A 464 5.73 7.45 11.16
C MET A 464 4.73 8.15 12.07
N ILE A 465 5.03 9.37 12.52
CA ILE A 465 4.14 10.16 13.38
C ILE A 465 2.81 10.46 12.68
N LEU A 466 2.83 10.80 11.40
CA LEU A 466 1.62 11.06 10.62
C LEU A 466 0.79 9.78 10.39
N ASN A 467 1.44 8.65 10.13
CA ASN A 467 0.74 7.36 10.05
C ASN A 467 0.10 6.97 11.39
N LEU A 468 0.78 7.21 12.50
CA LEU A 468 0.22 6.93 13.82
C LEU A 468 -0.90 7.92 14.18
N GLN A 469 -0.82 9.17 13.71
CA GLN A 469 -1.94 10.12 13.83
C GLN A 469 -3.19 9.55 13.15
N GLU A 470 -3.08 9.08 11.90
CA GLU A 470 -4.20 8.44 11.20
C GLU A 470 -4.76 7.24 11.97
N LYS A 471 -3.87 6.42 12.55
CA LYS A 471 -4.28 5.32 13.43
C LYS A 471 -5.10 5.80 14.63
N VAL A 472 -4.64 6.82 15.35
CA VAL A 472 -5.37 7.39 16.50
C VAL A 472 -6.76 7.86 16.09
N LEU A 473 -6.85 8.61 14.99
CA LEU A 473 -8.13 9.14 14.52
C LEU A 473 -9.08 8.02 14.11
N LYS A 474 -8.56 6.95 13.49
CA LYS A 474 -9.33 5.76 13.12
C LYS A 474 -9.81 4.99 14.36
N ASP A 475 -8.91 4.66 15.29
CA ASP A 475 -9.23 3.87 16.48
C ASP A 475 -10.24 4.59 17.40
N THR A 476 -10.19 5.92 17.42
CA THR A 476 -11.09 6.73 18.25
C THR A 476 -12.35 7.18 17.50
N ASN A 477 -12.43 6.99 16.18
CA ASN A 477 -13.46 7.53 15.31
C ASN A 477 -13.73 9.04 15.54
N ARG A 478 -12.66 9.82 15.69
CA ARG A 478 -12.72 11.26 16.00
C ARG A 478 -11.90 12.06 15.01
N LYS A 479 -12.29 13.33 14.84
CA LYS A 479 -11.48 14.31 14.10
C LYS A 479 -10.47 14.96 15.03
N MET A 480 -9.30 15.30 14.53
CA MET A 480 -8.34 16.05 15.33
C MET A 480 -8.77 17.51 15.46
N ASN A 481 -8.73 18.03 16.69
CA ASN A 481 -8.74 19.47 16.93
C ASN A 481 -7.37 19.92 17.50
N ILE A 482 -6.92 21.09 17.04
CA ILE A 482 -5.67 21.70 17.54
C ILE A 482 -5.97 22.57 18.76
N ASN A 483 -7.12 23.26 18.73
CA ASN A 483 -7.58 24.15 19.77
C ASN A 483 -8.94 23.62 20.28
N GLY A 484 -9.03 23.26 21.55
CA GLY A 484 -10.25 22.72 22.15
C GLY A 484 -9.95 21.62 23.15
N ASP A 485 -11.01 21.09 23.75
CA ASP A 485 -10.93 19.91 24.60
C ASP A 485 -11.32 18.66 23.81
N ASP A 486 -11.07 17.48 24.39
CA ASP A 486 -11.60 16.22 23.86
C ASP A 486 -13.13 16.20 23.95
N THR A 487 -13.79 15.74 22.88
CA THR A 487 -15.24 15.57 22.80
C THR A 487 -15.59 14.18 22.26
N GLU A 488 -16.88 13.89 22.07
CA GLU A 488 -17.31 12.64 21.44
C GLU A 488 -16.92 12.56 19.96
N THR A 489 -16.79 13.70 19.27
CA THR A 489 -16.50 13.76 17.82
C THR A 489 -15.10 14.27 17.49
N GLU A 490 -14.41 14.85 18.48
CA GLU A 490 -13.08 15.44 18.30
C GLU A 490 -12.10 15.02 19.38
N ILE A 491 -10.83 14.91 19.02
CA ILE A 491 -9.71 14.62 19.92
C ILE A 491 -8.67 15.73 19.82
N ASN A 492 -8.24 16.25 20.96
CA ASN A 492 -7.27 17.31 21.05
C ASN A 492 -5.85 16.81 20.73
N VAL A 493 -5.05 17.66 20.07
CA VAL A 493 -3.67 17.36 19.69
C VAL A 493 -2.77 16.94 20.87
N TYR A 494 -3.00 17.44 22.09
CA TYR A 494 -2.26 16.99 23.27
C TYR A 494 -2.62 15.56 23.68
N THR A 495 -3.87 15.16 23.50
CA THR A 495 -4.31 13.78 23.75
C THR A 495 -3.75 12.85 22.69
N VAL A 496 -3.75 13.26 21.42
CA VAL A 496 -3.06 12.55 20.34
C VAL A 496 -1.57 12.40 20.68
N TRP A 497 -0.88 13.48 21.06
CA TRP A 497 0.52 13.44 21.46
C TRP A 497 0.80 12.42 22.58
N LYS A 498 -0.05 12.36 23.62
CA LYS A 498 0.08 11.38 24.72
C LYS A 498 -0.02 9.95 24.20
N LEU A 499 -1.04 9.68 23.40
CA LEU A 499 -1.27 8.36 22.80
C LEU A 499 -0.09 7.93 21.91
N LEU A 500 0.43 8.84 21.08
CA LEU A 500 1.60 8.57 20.25
C LEU A 500 2.85 8.30 21.09
N SER A 501 3.06 9.09 22.15
CA SER A 501 4.17 8.89 23.08
C SER A 501 4.11 7.52 23.75
N GLU A 502 2.92 7.07 24.12
CA GLU A 502 2.70 5.76 24.73
C GLU A 502 2.96 4.63 23.74
N TYR A 503 2.42 4.74 22.52
CA TYR A 503 2.64 3.77 21.46
C TYR A 503 4.13 3.62 21.13
N LEU A 504 4.85 4.73 20.98
CA LEU A 504 6.26 4.72 20.63
C LEU A 504 7.14 4.26 21.80
N GLY A 505 6.79 4.66 23.03
CA GLY A 505 7.59 4.34 24.21
C GLY A 505 7.38 2.92 24.73
N GLN A 506 6.15 2.41 24.68
CA GLN A 506 5.75 1.17 25.36
C GLN A 506 4.98 0.18 24.46
N GLY A 507 4.68 0.55 23.22
CA GLY A 507 4.04 -0.34 22.23
C GLY A 507 2.52 -0.28 22.20
N GLU A 508 1.95 -1.11 21.32
CA GLU A 508 0.51 -1.13 21.01
C GLU A 508 -0.37 -1.51 22.21
N GLU A 509 0.09 -2.39 23.10
CA GLU A 509 -0.67 -2.78 24.31
C GLU A 509 -0.93 -1.59 25.22
N LYS A 510 0.12 -0.84 25.58
CA LYS A 510 -0.02 0.35 26.44
C LYS A 510 -0.78 1.49 25.80
N TYR A 511 -0.63 1.66 24.50
CA TYR A 511 -1.48 2.57 23.73
C TYR A 511 -2.98 2.24 23.89
N ASN A 512 -3.36 0.97 23.77
CA ASN A 512 -4.76 0.56 23.89
C ASN A 512 -5.28 0.65 25.34
N GLU A 513 -4.45 0.33 26.33
CA GLU A 513 -4.78 0.59 27.75
C GLU A 513 -5.09 2.09 27.96
N MET A 514 -4.27 2.97 27.39
CA MET A 514 -4.44 4.42 27.50
C MET A 514 -5.70 4.93 26.78
N LEU A 515 -6.07 4.35 25.63
CA LEU A 515 -7.34 4.68 24.96
C LEU A 515 -8.55 4.46 25.88
N VAL A 516 -8.53 3.38 26.67
CA VAL A 516 -9.59 3.05 27.63
C VAL A 516 -9.50 3.93 28.87
N GLU A 517 -8.30 4.16 29.41
CA GLU A 517 -8.09 5.04 30.57
C GLU A 517 -8.62 6.47 30.31
N LEU A 518 -8.35 6.98 29.11
CA LEU A 518 -8.82 8.29 28.66
C LEU A 518 -10.29 8.31 28.23
N LYS A 519 -10.98 7.16 28.30
CA LYS A 519 -12.39 6.98 27.88
C LYS A 519 -12.64 7.37 26.43
N LEU A 520 -11.62 7.24 25.58
CA LEU A 520 -11.73 7.47 24.15
C LEU A 520 -12.36 6.27 23.46
N VAL A 521 -12.12 5.08 24.00
CA VAL A 521 -12.78 3.83 23.64
C VAL A 521 -13.27 3.16 24.93
N LYS A 522 -14.36 2.39 24.88
CA LYS A 522 -14.79 1.64 26.06
C LYS A 522 -14.02 0.32 26.16
N GLU A 523 -13.92 -0.17 27.38
CA GLU A 523 -13.42 -1.51 27.65
C GLU A 523 -14.41 -2.55 27.11
N LEU A 524 -13.88 -3.66 26.62
CA LEU A 524 -14.66 -4.80 26.16
C LEU A 524 -15.46 -5.38 27.33
N ASP A 525 -16.79 -5.30 27.27
CA ASP A 525 -17.64 -5.98 28.26
C ASP A 525 -17.85 -7.43 27.85
N MET A 526 -17.16 -8.35 28.54
CA MET A 526 -17.27 -9.79 28.29
C MET A 526 -18.71 -10.32 28.40
N ASN A 527 -19.57 -9.71 29.22
CA ASN A 527 -20.96 -10.17 29.30
C ASN A 527 -21.70 -9.88 28.00
N SER A 528 -21.36 -8.76 27.34
CA SER A 528 -21.99 -8.35 26.08
C SER A 528 -21.60 -9.23 24.89
N ILE A 529 -20.44 -9.89 24.94
CA ILE A 529 -19.93 -10.79 23.89
C ILE A 529 -19.85 -12.26 24.33
N SER A 530 -20.35 -12.59 25.52
CA SER A 530 -20.44 -13.98 25.97
C SER A 530 -21.59 -14.65 25.23
N GLY A 531 -21.33 -15.84 24.71
CA GLY A 531 -22.30 -16.53 23.87
C GLY A 531 -21.66 -17.59 23.00
N THR A 532 -22.47 -18.12 22.09
CA THR A 532 -22.05 -19.10 21.09
C THR A 532 -22.31 -18.51 19.72
N TYR A 533 -21.27 -18.50 18.89
CA TYR A 533 -21.24 -17.90 17.57
C TYR A 533 -20.86 -18.96 16.55
N THR A 534 -21.42 -18.89 15.35
CA THR A 534 -21.00 -19.71 14.22
C THR A 534 -20.32 -18.84 13.18
N THR A 535 -19.26 -19.38 12.58
CA THR A 535 -18.56 -18.78 11.45
C THR A 535 -18.26 -19.87 10.43
N PRO A 536 -18.28 -19.59 9.12
CA PRO A 536 -17.84 -20.56 8.12
C PRO A 536 -16.39 -21.02 8.35
N LEU A 537 -16.13 -22.29 8.02
CA LEU A 537 -14.78 -22.80 7.81
C LEU A 537 -14.41 -22.68 6.33
N TYR A 538 -13.30 -22.00 6.07
CA TYR A 538 -12.74 -21.83 4.73
C TYR A 538 -11.64 -22.86 4.52
N PHE A 539 -11.72 -23.64 3.46
CA PHE A 539 -10.77 -24.71 3.15
C PHE A 539 -9.87 -24.29 1.99
N ASP A 540 -8.56 -24.44 2.14
CA ASP A 540 -7.59 -24.16 1.07
C ASP A 540 -7.89 -25.02 -0.18
N ASN A 541 -8.36 -26.26 0.06
CA ASN A 541 -8.81 -27.17 -0.97
C ASN A 541 -10.09 -27.87 -0.52
N THR A 542 -11.10 -27.97 -1.39
CA THR A 542 -12.34 -28.70 -1.08
C THR A 542 -12.34 -30.13 -1.61
N ALA A 543 -11.29 -30.53 -2.33
CA ALA A 543 -11.12 -31.86 -2.87
C ALA A 543 -9.65 -32.29 -2.84
N LEU A 544 -9.42 -33.57 -2.53
CA LEU A 544 -8.11 -34.22 -2.58
C LEU A 544 -8.18 -35.42 -3.52
N SER A 545 -7.08 -35.68 -4.24
CA SER A 545 -6.94 -36.86 -5.08
C SER A 545 -5.57 -37.48 -4.88
N ASN A 546 -5.52 -38.79 -4.69
CA ASN A 546 -4.27 -39.55 -4.62
C ASN A 546 -4.30 -40.72 -5.59
N SER A 547 -3.12 -41.17 -6.02
CA SER A 547 -3.01 -42.40 -6.80
C SER A 547 -1.75 -43.16 -6.41
N TRP A 548 -1.88 -44.48 -6.31
CA TRP A 548 -0.75 -45.34 -6.00
C TRP A 548 -0.91 -46.72 -6.64
N ILE A 549 0.20 -47.45 -6.68
CA ILE A 549 0.26 -48.79 -7.24
C ILE A 549 0.42 -49.79 -6.10
N ALA A 550 -0.49 -50.76 -6.04
CA ALA A 550 -0.51 -51.81 -5.03
C ALA A 550 -0.31 -53.21 -5.67
N GLY A 551 -0.13 -54.23 -4.82
CA GLY A 551 -0.06 -55.62 -5.27
C GLY A 551 1.11 -55.92 -6.22
N GLY A 552 2.29 -55.32 -5.99
CA GLY A 552 3.49 -55.60 -6.79
C GLY A 552 3.45 -55.08 -8.23
N GLY A 553 2.62 -54.08 -8.54
CA GLY A 553 2.50 -53.50 -9.87
C GLY A 553 1.20 -53.83 -10.61
N MET A 554 0.32 -54.65 -10.01
CA MET A 554 -0.87 -55.19 -10.69
C MET A 554 -2.17 -54.43 -10.42
N VAL A 555 -2.18 -53.50 -9.46
CA VAL A 555 -3.38 -52.72 -9.11
C VAL A 555 -3.05 -51.24 -9.09
N THR A 556 -3.80 -50.45 -9.85
CA THR A 556 -3.79 -48.98 -9.75
C THR A 556 -4.98 -48.56 -8.90
N VAL A 557 -4.71 -47.80 -7.84
CA VAL A 557 -5.73 -47.23 -6.97
C VAL A 557 -5.76 -45.73 -7.16
N VAL A 558 -6.96 -45.17 -7.33
CA VAL A 558 -7.22 -43.72 -7.34
C VAL A 558 -8.24 -43.41 -6.27
N GLY A 559 -7.86 -42.66 -5.25
CA GLY A 559 -8.78 -42.14 -4.24
C GLY A 559 -9.14 -40.69 -4.52
N ASN A 560 -10.39 -40.31 -4.24
CA ASN A 560 -10.81 -38.91 -4.18
C ASN A 560 -11.54 -38.66 -2.85
N ALA A 561 -11.30 -37.50 -2.22
CA ALA A 561 -12.05 -37.03 -1.07
C ALA A 561 -12.58 -35.62 -1.35
N THR A 562 -13.77 -35.30 -0.85
CA THR A 562 -14.43 -34.00 -1.01
C THR A 562 -15.07 -33.60 0.31
N ILE A 563 -15.01 -32.31 0.61
CA ILE A 563 -15.54 -31.75 1.85
C ILE A 563 -16.77 -30.88 1.57
N GLY A 564 -17.76 -30.95 2.44
CA GLY A 564 -18.93 -30.09 2.38
C GLY A 564 -18.71 -28.77 3.11
N GLU A 565 -19.60 -27.80 2.88
CA GLU A 565 -19.65 -26.58 3.70
C GLU A 565 -19.76 -26.95 5.18
N SER A 566 -18.94 -26.28 5.99
CA SER A 566 -18.80 -26.57 7.42
C SER A 566 -18.65 -25.26 8.18
N GLU A 567 -19.03 -25.27 9.46
CA GLU A 567 -18.96 -24.10 10.33
C GLU A 567 -18.15 -24.42 11.59
N ALA A 568 -17.41 -23.42 12.06
CA ALA A 568 -16.83 -23.39 13.40
C ALA A 568 -17.80 -22.71 14.36
N THR A 569 -18.11 -23.39 15.45
CA THR A 569 -18.83 -22.88 16.60
C THR A 569 -17.83 -22.41 17.66
N ILE A 570 -17.86 -21.12 17.96
CA ILE A 570 -17.00 -20.47 18.95
C ILE A 570 -17.86 -20.09 20.16
N SER A 571 -17.53 -20.63 21.33
CA SER A 571 -18.22 -20.32 22.59
C SER A 571 -17.31 -19.54 23.52
N ILE A 572 -17.80 -18.42 24.03
CA ILE A 572 -17.06 -17.52 24.92
C ILE A 572 -17.86 -17.35 26.21
N THR A 573 -17.22 -17.66 27.33
CA THR A 573 -17.82 -17.49 28.66
C THR A 573 -17.63 -16.07 29.19
N PRO A 574 -18.45 -15.62 30.17
CA PRO A 574 -18.25 -14.33 30.83
C PRO A 574 -16.88 -14.17 31.51
N SER A 575 -16.20 -15.27 31.85
CA SER A 575 -14.85 -15.27 32.41
C SER A 575 -13.73 -15.25 31.35
N GLY A 576 -14.06 -15.08 30.06
CA GLY A 576 -13.08 -15.03 28.97
C GLY A 576 -12.49 -16.40 28.59
N ILE A 577 -13.11 -17.50 29.00
CA ILE A 577 -12.73 -18.84 28.53
C ILE A 577 -13.42 -19.08 27.19
N MET A 578 -12.63 -19.37 26.18
CA MET A 578 -13.06 -19.70 24.82
C MET A 578 -12.97 -21.21 24.58
N SER A 579 -13.95 -21.71 23.83
CA SER A 579 -13.95 -23.06 23.25
C SER A 579 -14.34 -22.98 21.78
N ILE A 580 -13.73 -23.83 20.96
CA ILE A 580 -13.95 -23.90 19.52
C ILE A 580 -14.35 -25.33 19.19
N TYR A 581 -15.39 -25.47 18.37
CA TYR A 581 -15.93 -26.73 17.93
C TYR A 581 -16.20 -26.65 16.45
N TYR A 582 -15.90 -27.70 15.69
CA TYR A 582 -16.41 -27.82 14.33
C TYR A 582 -16.74 -29.26 13.98
N SER A 583 -17.68 -29.41 13.06
CA SER A 583 -18.10 -30.68 12.49
C SER A 583 -18.06 -30.58 10.98
N VAL A 584 -17.37 -31.53 10.36
CA VAL A 584 -17.00 -31.51 8.95
C VAL A 584 -17.42 -32.81 8.31
N ASN A 585 -18.14 -32.74 7.20
CA ASN A 585 -18.54 -33.91 6.44
C ASN A 585 -17.60 -34.14 5.25
N VAL A 586 -17.01 -35.32 5.19
CA VAL A 586 -16.08 -35.74 4.14
C VAL A 586 -16.69 -36.90 3.37
N ASN A 587 -16.80 -36.76 2.05
CA ASN A 587 -17.17 -37.84 1.16
C ASN A 587 -15.94 -38.33 0.40
N SER A 588 -15.62 -39.61 0.51
CA SER A 588 -14.54 -40.26 -0.23
C SER A 588 -15.06 -41.25 -1.26
N SER A 589 -14.30 -41.44 -2.33
CA SER A 589 -14.47 -42.53 -3.29
C SER A 589 -13.12 -43.13 -3.64
N GLN A 590 -13.10 -44.42 -3.94
CA GLN A 590 -11.91 -45.13 -4.38
C GLN A 590 -12.23 -45.94 -5.62
N MET A 591 -11.37 -45.84 -6.62
CA MET A 591 -11.42 -46.64 -7.84
C MET A 591 -10.20 -47.56 -7.89
N ASN A 592 -10.45 -48.86 -7.92
CA ASN A 592 -9.42 -49.91 -7.99
C ASN A 592 -9.43 -50.53 -9.38
N THR A 593 -8.33 -50.40 -10.13
CA THR A 593 -8.16 -51.02 -11.45
C THR A 593 -7.16 -52.18 -11.35
N VAL A 594 -7.63 -53.40 -11.57
CA VAL A 594 -6.77 -54.60 -11.53
C VAL A 594 -6.37 -55.02 -12.94
N ALA A 595 -5.06 -55.14 -13.19
CA ALA A 595 -4.51 -55.52 -14.49
C ALA A 595 -4.60 -57.04 -14.71
N TYR A 596 -5.70 -57.49 -15.29
CA TYR A 596 -5.85 -58.82 -15.92
C TYR A 596 -5.93 -58.68 -17.45
N GLU A 597 -6.05 -59.78 -18.21
CA GLU A 597 -6.31 -59.75 -19.67
C GLU A 597 -7.57 -58.94 -20.05
N VAL A 598 -8.50 -58.77 -19.09
CA VAL A 598 -9.62 -57.82 -19.13
C VAL A 598 -9.59 -56.99 -17.84
N PRO A 599 -9.44 -55.66 -17.88
CA PRO A 599 -9.38 -54.84 -16.68
C PRO A 599 -10.72 -54.86 -15.93
N ILE A 600 -10.66 -55.13 -14.62
CA ILE A 600 -11.81 -55.02 -13.71
C ILE A 600 -11.65 -53.71 -12.93
N VAL A 601 -12.69 -52.90 -12.91
CA VAL A 601 -12.78 -51.65 -12.14
C VAL A 601 -13.77 -51.84 -10.99
N GLU A 602 -13.29 -51.69 -9.75
CA GLU A 602 -14.11 -51.70 -8.54
C GLU A 602 -14.22 -50.27 -7.97
N TYR A 603 -15.41 -49.88 -7.53
CA TYR A 603 -15.68 -48.57 -6.91
C TYR A 603 -16.15 -48.75 -5.47
N ASP A 604 -15.52 -48.06 -4.54
CA ASP A 604 -15.89 -48.02 -3.14
C ASP A 604 -16.15 -46.57 -2.71
N TYR A 605 -17.11 -46.35 -1.81
CA TYR A 605 -17.54 -45.02 -1.34
C TYR A 605 -17.53 -44.94 0.18
N GLY A 606 -17.26 -43.77 0.72
CA GLY A 606 -17.26 -43.52 2.16
C GLY A 606 -17.79 -42.14 2.48
N THR A 607 -18.58 -42.02 3.55
CA THR A 607 -19.01 -40.73 4.10
C THR A 607 -18.63 -40.70 5.58
N TYR A 608 -17.87 -39.67 5.97
CA TYR A 608 -17.39 -39.47 7.32
C TYR A 608 -17.86 -38.13 7.86
N THR A 609 -18.18 -38.10 9.15
CA THR A 609 -18.29 -36.86 9.92
C THR A 609 -17.12 -36.82 10.88
N ILE A 610 -16.29 -35.78 10.74
CA ILE A 610 -15.17 -35.47 11.61
C ILE A 610 -15.62 -34.35 12.54
N THR A 611 -15.38 -34.53 13.84
CA THR A 611 -15.75 -33.56 14.87
C THR A 611 -14.54 -33.27 15.74
N GLU A 612 -14.21 -32.00 15.88
CA GLU A 612 -13.09 -31.57 16.71
C GLU A 612 -13.54 -30.52 17.73
N SER A 613 -13.02 -30.63 18.96
CA SER A 613 -13.32 -29.70 20.03
C SER A 613 -12.06 -29.27 20.79
N TYR A 614 -11.93 -27.97 20.97
CA TYR A 614 -10.84 -27.30 21.66
C TYR A 614 -11.43 -26.44 22.77
N SER A 615 -10.93 -26.58 24.00
CA SER A 615 -11.46 -25.85 25.15
C SER A 615 -10.36 -25.33 26.07
N GLY A 616 -10.72 -24.40 26.95
CA GLY A 616 -9.80 -23.87 27.97
C GLY A 616 -8.85 -22.78 27.49
N MET A 617 -9.12 -22.15 26.33
CA MET A 617 -8.34 -21.01 25.85
C MET A 617 -8.72 -19.76 26.64
N GLN A 618 -7.86 -19.33 27.55
CA GLN A 618 -8.10 -18.13 28.36
C GLN A 618 -7.71 -16.88 27.57
N ILE A 619 -8.70 -16.09 27.18
CA ILE A 619 -8.49 -14.79 26.52
C ILE A 619 -7.91 -13.81 27.54
N ASN A 620 -6.82 -13.13 27.17
CA ASN A 620 -6.37 -11.93 27.88
C ASN A 620 -7.30 -10.77 27.49
N MET A 621 -7.99 -10.23 28.49
CA MET A 621 -9.06 -9.25 28.31
C MET A 621 -8.56 -7.81 28.38
N ASN A 622 -7.26 -7.59 28.65
CA ASN A 622 -6.72 -6.24 28.69
C ASN A 622 -6.92 -5.55 27.33
N PRO A 623 -7.26 -4.24 27.30
CA PRO A 623 -7.35 -3.50 26.05
C PRO A 623 -6.05 -3.62 25.24
N GLY A 624 -6.16 -4.03 23.97
CA GLY A 624 -5.00 -4.24 23.10
C GLY A 624 -4.28 -5.57 23.27
N ALA A 625 -4.75 -6.43 24.16
CA ALA A 625 -4.16 -7.74 24.35
C ALA A 625 -4.27 -8.59 23.07
N VAL A 626 -3.17 -9.26 22.75
CA VAL A 626 -3.13 -10.32 21.75
C VAL A 626 -2.86 -11.62 22.49
N SER A 627 -3.81 -12.55 22.43
CA SER A 627 -3.64 -13.91 22.95
C SER A 627 -3.35 -14.83 21.77
N GLU A 628 -2.16 -15.41 21.74
CA GLU A 628 -1.76 -16.37 20.71
C GLU A 628 -1.72 -17.78 21.30
N PHE A 629 -2.53 -18.67 20.77
CA PHE A 629 -2.56 -20.08 21.14
C PHE A 629 -2.00 -20.90 19.99
N LYS A 630 -0.90 -21.62 20.23
CA LYS A 630 -0.27 -22.49 19.21
C LYS A 630 -0.45 -23.94 19.57
N SER A 631 -0.73 -24.77 18.56
CA SER A 631 -0.75 -26.22 18.71
C SER A 631 -1.69 -26.67 19.84
N VAL A 632 -2.89 -26.10 19.89
CA VAL A 632 -3.87 -26.41 20.94
C VAL A 632 -4.35 -27.84 20.71
N LEU A 633 -4.20 -28.68 21.73
CA LEU A 633 -4.67 -30.06 21.69
C LEU A 633 -6.18 -30.08 21.90
N GLY A 634 -6.88 -30.84 21.06
CA GLY A 634 -8.33 -31.02 21.12
C GLY A 634 -8.72 -32.48 21.10
N ASP A 635 -10.01 -32.69 21.34
CA ASP A 635 -10.64 -33.99 21.18
C ASP A 635 -11.08 -34.15 19.72
N TYR A 636 -10.66 -35.26 19.10
CA TYR A 636 -11.05 -35.65 17.75
C TYR A 636 -11.98 -36.86 17.82
N THR A 637 -13.15 -36.76 17.20
CA THR A 637 -14.05 -37.91 17.01
C THR A 637 -14.41 -38.00 15.54
N TYR A 638 -14.32 -39.19 14.95
CA TYR A 638 -14.89 -39.44 13.64
C TYR A 638 -15.80 -40.66 13.65
N TYR A 639 -16.87 -40.60 12.86
CA TYR A 639 -17.72 -41.73 12.55
C TYR A 639 -18.04 -41.70 11.06
N GLY A 640 -18.27 -42.85 10.45
CA GLY A 640 -18.53 -42.92 9.03
C GLY A 640 -19.09 -44.25 8.58
N HIS A 641 -19.58 -44.24 7.35
CA HIS A 641 -20.13 -45.41 6.67
C HIS A 641 -19.33 -45.65 5.39
N GLU A 642 -18.89 -46.88 5.16
CA GLU A 642 -18.19 -47.29 3.95
C GLU A 642 -19.02 -48.33 3.18
N ASP A 643 -19.26 -48.07 1.90
CA ASP A 643 -19.94 -48.94 0.95
C ASP A 643 -18.92 -49.52 -0.05
N MET A 644 -18.66 -50.83 0.04
CA MET A 644 -17.77 -51.51 -0.89
C MET A 644 -18.51 -52.28 -1.98
N SER A 645 -17.90 -52.32 -3.17
CA SER A 645 -18.38 -52.94 -4.43
C SER A 645 -18.84 -54.42 -4.36
N LYS A 646 -18.67 -55.11 -3.23
CA LYS A 646 -19.03 -56.53 -3.02
C LYS A 646 -20.15 -56.75 -1.99
N ASN A 647 -21.16 -55.88 -1.94
CA ASN A 647 -22.27 -55.93 -0.96
C ASN A 647 -21.79 -56.02 0.49
N ARG A 648 -20.71 -55.30 0.80
CA ARG A 648 -20.16 -55.21 2.15
C ARG A 648 -20.19 -53.74 2.53
N SER A 649 -20.90 -53.44 3.60
CA SER A 649 -20.80 -52.16 4.29
C SER A 649 -20.46 -52.40 5.74
N TRP A 650 -19.77 -51.44 6.34
CA TRP A 650 -19.54 -51.42 7.78
C TRP A 650 -19.61 -50.00 8.30
N ASP A 651 -20.18 -49.87 9.49
CA ASP A 651 -20.14 -48.64 10.25
C ASP A 651 -18.82 -48.59 11.01
N ILE A 652 -18.13 -47.46 10.91
CA ILE A 652 -16.92 -47.21 11.69
C ILE A 652 -17.37 -46.74 13.07
N SER A 653 -16.98 -47.50 14.11
CA SER A 653 -17.21 -47.09 15.50
C SER A 653 -16.44 -45.80 15.81
N PRO A 654 -16.99 -44.89 16.63
CA PRO A 654 -16.33 -43.64 16.96
C PRO A 654 -14.96 -43.91 17.56
N THR A 655 -13.94 -43.37 16.92
CA THR A 655 -12.55 -43.47 17.37
C THR A 655 -12.11 -42.10 17.88
N TYR A 656 -11.50 -42.11 19.06
CA TYR A 656 -11.05 -40.91 19.74
C TYR A 656 -9.53 -40.78 19.54
N LEU A 657 -9.11 -39.65 18.98
CA LEU A 657 -7.69 -39.29 18.83
C LEU A 657 -7.48 -37.87 19.36
N ASN A 658 -6.22 -37.43 19.36
CA ASN A 658 -5.90 -36.02 19.63
C ASN A 658 -5.93 -35.26 18.30
N SER A 659 -6.70 -34.18 18.20
CA SER A 659 -6.56 -33.20 17.12
C SER A 659 -5.65 -32.05 17.53
N ARG A 660 -5.21 -31.27 16.54
CA ARG A 660 -4.36 -30.11 16.77
C ARG A 660 -4.88 -28.90 15.98
N LEU A 661 -5.31 -27.89 16.72
CA LEU A 661 -5.55 -26.56 16.19
C LEU A 661 -4.20 -25.84 16.09
N GLU A 662 -3.78 -25.54 14.87
CA GLU A 662 -2.42 -25.04 14.60
C GLU A 662 -2.17 -23.70 15.27
N SER A 663 -3.09 -22.75 15.07
CA SER A 663 -3.00 -21.44 15.70
C SER A 663 -4.37 -20.81 15.88
N VAL A 664 -4.53 -20.09 17.00
CA VAL A 664 -5.62 -19.14 17.21
C VAL A 664 -5.02 -17.83 17.71
N ILE A 665 -5.39 -16.74 17.06
CA ILE A 665 -5.04 -15.39 17.47
C ILE A 665 -6.33 -14.69 17.89
N VAL A 666 -6.35 -14.22 19.13
CA VAL A 666 -7.43 -13.40 19.67
C VAL A 666 -6.90 -12.00 19.93
N LYS A 667 -7.52 -10.98 19.32
CA LYS A 667 -7.15 -9.57 19.49
C LYS A 667 -8.31 -8.81 20.12
N VAL A 668 -8.05 -8.14 21.24
CA VAL A 668 -8.98 -7.19 21.88
C VAL A 668 -8.65 -5.78 21.40
N SER A 669 -9.59 -5.10 20.74
CA SER A 669 -9.39 -3.73 20.23
C SER A 669 -10.52 -2.83 20.70
N GLY A 670 -10.39 -2.26 21.90
CA GLY A 670 -11.45 -1.44 22.48
C GLY A 670 -12.69 -2.27 22.83
N GLU A 671 -13.81 -2.01 22.15
CA GLU A 671 -15.09 -2.73 22.31
C GLU A 671 -15.21 -3.97 21.42
N SER A 672 -14.19 -4.29 20.61
CA SER A 672 -14.24 -5.42 19.68
C SER A 672 -13.30 -6.56 20.06
N LEU A 673 -13.70 -7.77 19.69
CA LEU A 673 -12.92 -9.00 19.80
C LEU A 673 -12.82 -9.66 18.43
N THR A 674 -11.61 -9.78 17.89
CA THR A 674 -11.35 -10.54 16.66
C THR A 674 -10.67 -11.86 17.00
N ILE A 675 -11.18 -12.95 16.45
CA ILE A 675 -10.67 -14.31 16.60
C ILE A 675 -10.37 -14.85 15.20
N VAL A 676 -9.12 -15.21 14.96
CA VAL A 676 -8.69 -15.86 13.71
C VAL A 676 -8.04 -17.18 14.05
N GLY A 677 -8.48 -18.26 13.40
CA GLY A 677 -7.93 -19.58 13.62
C GLY A 677 -7.52 -20.27 12.33
N ARG A 678 -6.50 -21.13 12.45
CA ARG A 678 -6.03 -22.05 11.41
C ARG A 678 -5.91 -23.44 11.97
N THR A 679 -6.37 -24.40 11.20
CA THR A 679 -6.39 -25.80 11.58
C THR A 679 -6.08 -26.69 10.39
N ASN A 680 -5.72 -27.93 10.68
CA ASN A 680 -5.54 -28.96 9.69
C ASN A 680 -6.41 -30.16 10.07
N ILE A 681 -7.36 -30.49 9.22
CA ILE A 681 -8.35 -31.54 9.47
C ILE A 681 -7.84 -32.83 8.82
N ASP A 682 -7.25 -33.67 9.66
CA ASP A 682 -6.70 -34.95 9.24
C ASP A 682 -7.83 -35.92 8.85
N ILE A 683 -7.72 -36.50 7.66
CA ILE A 683 -8.62 -37.58 7.26
C ILE A 683 -8.14 -38.87 7.95
N PRO A 684 -9.04 -39.59 8.65
CA PRO A 684 -8.65 -40.83 9.30
C PRO A 684 -8.24 -41.88 8.26
N LEU A 685 -7.25 -42.71 8.60
CA LEU A 685 -6.86 -43.86 7.79
C LEU A 685 -8.05 -44.82 7.63
N SER A 686 -8.65 -44.81 6.44
CA SER A 686 -9.82 -45.60 6.05
C SER A 686 -9.45 -46.72 5.08
N ASN A 687 -10.31 -47.75 4.98
CA ASN A 687 -10.17 -48.77 3.94
C ASN A 687 -10.64 -48.25 2.57
N VAL A 688 -11.48 -47.20 2.56
CA VAL A 688 -11.93 -46.48 1.37
C VAL A 688 -11.20 -45.16 1.25
N GLY A 689 -10.25 -45.08 0.31
CA GLY A 689 -9.53 -43.86 -0.10
C GLY A 689 -8.04 -43.82 0.23
N GLY A 690 -7.56 -44.61 1.20
CA GLY A 690 -6.12 -44.71 1.54
C GLY A 690 -5.44 -43.36 1.82
N PHE A 691 -6.20 -42.39 2.31
CA PHE A 691 -5.70 -41.05 2.58
C PHE A 691 -4.95 -41.01 3.91
N ASN A 692 -3.74 -40.46 3.87
CA ASN A 692 -3.02 -39.94 5.03
C ASN A 692 -2.68 -38.49 4.71
N ASP A 693 -3.73 -37.73 4.45
CA ASP A 693 -3.69 -36.36 3.97
C ASP A 693 -4.75 -35.56 4.71
N SER A 694 -4.70 -34.25 4.58
CA SER A 694 -5.38 -33.36 5.51
C SER A 694 -5.94 -32.14 4.79
N PHE A 695 -7.06 -31.62 5.29
CA PHE A 695 -7.66 -30.39 4.77
C PHE A 695 -7.26 -29.21 5.66
N ASN A 696 -6.42 -28.34 5.11
CA ASN A 696 -6.15 -27.05 5.75
C ASN A 696 -7.43 -26.22 5.75
N ALA A 697 -7.74 -25.63 6.91
CA ALA A 697 -8.89 -24.76 7.06
C ALA A 697 -8.59 -23.54 7.93
N SER A 698 -9.34 -22.47 7.70
CA SER A 698 -9.30 -21.24 8.47
C SER A 698 -10.69 -20.73 8.82
N PHE A 699 -10.77 -19.89 9.85
CA PHE A 699 -11.99 -19.19 10.23
C PHE A 699 -11.65 -17.82 10.85
N SER A 700 -12.60 -16.89 10.76
CA SER A 700 -12.47 -15.54 11.30
C SER A 700 -13.81 -15.09 11.88
N LEU A 701 -13.80 -14.61 13.11
CA LEU A 701 -14.96 -14.04 13.79
C LEU A 701 -14.57 -12.69 14.38
N THR A 702 -15.33 -11.64 14.06
CA THR A 702 -15.25 -10.35 14.76
C THR A 702 -16.54 -10.11 15.51
N LEU A 703 -16.42 -9.88 16.81
CA LEU A 703 -17.51 -9.54 17.70
C LEU A 703 -17.37 -8.08 18.09
N ASP A 704 -18.27 -7.25 17.58
CA ASP A 704 -18.48 -5.90 18.07
C ASP A 704 -19.66 -5.89 19.04
N LYS A 705 -19.75 -4.86 19.88
CA LYS A 705 -20.96 -4.62 20.66
C LYS A 705 -22.16 -4.63 19.71
N GLN A 706 -23.12 -5.54 19.92
CA GLN A 706 -24.42 -5.46 19.24
C GLN A 706 -24.92 -4.03 19.44
N SER A 707 -25.07 -3.28 18.34
CA SER A 707 -25.83 -2.05 18.36
C SER A 707 -27.16 -2.38 19.03
N GLU A 708 -27.48 -1.66 20.11
CA GLU A 708 -28.82 -1.70 20.67
C GLU A 708 -29.76 -1.29 19.54
N VAL A 709 -30.32 -2.28 18.84
CA VAL A 709 -31.45 -2.08 17.94
C VAL A 709 -32.55 -1.54 18.85
N ASN A 710 -32.87 -0.27 18.62
CA ASN A 710 -33.94 0.49 19.25
C ASN A 710 -35.04 -0.41 19.81
N SER A 711 -35.05 -0.57 21.14
CA SER A 711 -36.25 -0.96 21.86
C SER A 711 -37.00 0.32 22.23
N GLN A 712 -37.80 0.81 21.29
CA GLN A 712 -39.01 1.58 21.55
C GLN A 712 -40.17 1.01 20.76
#